data_AF-A0AAE1TTV6-F1
#
_entry.id   AF-A0AAE1TTV6-F1
#
_cell.length_a   1.000
_cell.length_b   1.000
_cell.length_c   1.000
_cell.angle_alpha   90.00
_cell.angle_beta   90.00
_cell.angle_gamma   90.00
#
_symmetry.space_group_name_H-M   'P 1'
#
loop_
_entity.id
_entity.type
_entity.pdbx_description
1 polymer ?
#
loop_
_entity_poly.entity_id
_entity_poly.type
_entity_poly.pdbx_seq_one_letter_code
_entity_poly.pdbx_strand_id
1 'polypeptide(L)'
;MVALLALLAPCPTTSTEEFIESSNIESSVLGLLTPLIGDVKTALQGFIDIGKIGLGVAKFVNIIFDQVFNASEIDMNFGSYIPMADRKILAMFELLSRRLDQMEHGVHGIANSLRDLASGMQNMVRWEIALDTLEEYARPINTMYKRFLLYQKMKDKVEDHTLMDFANAVVSHHPHSIMSLMAHIHSMAAPEAAQFANSPLNINSETFSILNDPKDVYKVPEKVTRKMVLQERLLTSDQIGSSDNQRLSLRPSVFRMLQDALATSDYCQLHQSPQQLLEGLYLLLALTEARGFAMLEFSWMLLRIYNEGNFTVEQEVSEQLYMQYSKDIMREAKAAIAESSRDFYRCDPREHLEGETYVQVTELLQGYIENEVDMNKGGSCSQNCRYYEHAKSENCYAPRTQYCGKHRRCRGTLHHCTFNDADATVCLSRKPYRRYEAIEYENGQILGPNHKCDTSASMKVDSWWRFLFHCSYCFCLCDDSESPSTDRYFSLTPALSDTQRNMIVTGLKFTKQRRVIHLQIQEGQALPQGQVDTTTLQWVPVEPISIISTAYTEGIHYKKLSFEDRSIDLDRLDGPLEHVVTGVRFRMLGSHLNLELQITPVNFTTGELSPHRSYWISNDNTPNMEGNPRQEIHLLSPDDPTKFPALSKIDSDPDTFVRFGPTDRGKDAAQLTVPFLDAQTVAPTPSSWLSGIELFHKGQGGSGGFLGFKVLTYNATEHMQVEESTTTTINLPNIPLA
;
A
#
# COMPACT_ATOMS: atom_id res chain seq x y z
N MET A 1 -7.42 6.32 -28.88
CA MET A 1 -6.21 5.56 -28.53
C MET A 1 -4.89 6.07 -29.15
N VAL A 2 -4.83 7.15 -29.95
CA VAL A 2 -3.55 7.87 -30.25
C VAL A 2 -3.68 9.40 -30.09
N ALA A 3 -4.89 9.95 -29.96
CA ALA A 3 -5.12 11.38 -29.68
C ALA A 3 -5.24 11.74 -28.19
N LEU A 4 -5.16 10.76 -27.27
CA LEU A 4 -5.34 10.97 -25.83
C LEU A 4 -4.02 11.25 -25.06
N LEU A 5 -2.87 11.02 -25.72
CA LEU A 5 -1.53 11.23 -25.16
C LEU A 5 -1.12 12.72 -25.08
N ALA A 6 -1.93 13.64 -25.62
CA ALA A 6 -1.59 15.07 -25.69
C ALA A 6 -2.09 15.92 -24.51
N LEU A 7 -2.99 15.40 -23.67
CA LEU A 7 -3.53 16.15 -22.52
C LEU A 7 -2.71 15.98 -21.23
N LEU A 8 -1.65 15.16 -21.26
CA LEU A 8 -0.74 14.87 -20.15
C LEU A 8 0.75 14.93 -20.51
N ALA A 9 1.13 15.49 -21.67
CA ALA A 9 2.53 15.62 -22.05
C ALA A 9 3.17 16.91 -21.47
N PRO A 10 4.41 16.84 -20.95
CA PRO A 10 5.12 17.99 -20.36
C PRO A 10 5.56 19.00 -21.42
N CYS A 11 5.61 20.28 -21.03
CA CYS A 11 6.33 21.30 -21.79
C CYS A 11 7.85 21.05 -21.67
N PRO A 12 8.65 21.14 -22.74
CA PRO A 12 10.10 21.05 -22.63
C PRO A 12 10.65 22.32 -21.98
N THR A 13 11.15 22.20 -20.75
CA THR A 13 11.88 23.28 -20.09
C THR A 13 13.30 23.33 -20.66
N THR A 14 13.52 24.18 -21.66
CA THR A 14 14.85 24.67 -22.02
C THR A 14 15.06 26.07 -21.45
N SER A 15 15.60 26.13 -20.23
CA SER A 15 16.51 27.18 -19.77
C SER A 15 16.99 26.81 -18.37
N THR A 16 18.30 26.87 -18.17
CA THR A 16 18.98 26.72 -16.90
C THR A 16 18.41 27.68 -15.85
N GLU A 17 17.62 27.18 -14.91
CA GLU A 17 17.28 27.87 -13.66
C GLU A 17 17.92 27.09 -12.50
N GLU A 18 18.74 27.79 -11.73
CA GLU A 18 19.36 27.30 -10.51
C GLU A 18 18.29 26.82 -9.52
N PHE A 19 18.40 25.56 -9.09
CA PHE A 19 17.60 24.98 -8.03
C PHE A 19 17.91 25.71 -6.71
N ILE A 20 17.01 26.58 -6.26
CA ILE A 20 17.04 27.15 -4.90
C ILE A 20 16.17 26.26 -4.00
N GLU A 21 16.74 25.78 -2.89
CA GLU A 21 16.08 24.96 -1.87
C GLU A 21 14.70 25.51 -1.44
N SER A 22 13.65 24.68 -1.56
CA SER A 22 12.26 25.03 -1.28
C SER A 22 11.98 25.40 0.19
N SER A 23 12.76 24.87 1.13
CA SER A 23 12.66 25.17 2.58
C SER A 23 13.15 26.58 2.95
N ASN A 24 14.13 27.10 2.20
CA ASN A 24 14.70 28.43 2.42
C ASN A 24 13.83 29.54 1.81
N ILE A 25 12.99 29.22 0.83
CA ILE A 25 12.03 30.15 0.22
C ILE A 25 10.77 30.31 1.09
N GLU A 26 10.27 29.22 1.70
CA GLU A 26 9.10 29.27 2.60
C GLU A 26 9.34 30.22 3.79
N SER A 27 10.51 30.15 4.42
CA SER A 27 10.85 31.04 5.54
C SER A 27 11.00 32.51 5.10
N SER A 28 11.52 32.75 3.90
CA SER A 28 11.73 34.09 3.34
C SER A 28 10.41 34.75 2.92
N VAL A 29 9.49 34.01 2.29
CA VAL A 29 8.19 34.53 1.86
C VAL A 29 7.22 34.67 3.05
N LEU A 30 7.15 33.70 3.97
CA LEU A 30 6.38 33.87 5.21
C LEU A 30 6.94 35.02 6.05
N GLY A 31 8.26 35.15 6.16
CA GLY A 31 8.91 36.23 6.90
C GLY A 31 8.62 37.63 6.36
N LEU A 32 8.49 37.77 5.03
CA LEU A 32 8.12 39.03 4.36
C LEU A 32 6.64 39.41 4.56
N LEU A 33 5.77 38.44 4.76
CA LEU A 33 4.32 38.64 4.85
C LEU A 33 3.79 38.63 6.30
N THR A 34 4.57 38.15 7.27
CA THR A 34 4.19 38.12 8.70
C THR A 34 3.76 39.49 9.25
N PRO A 35 4.39 40.64 8.89
CA PRO A 35 3.94 41.96 9.35
C PRO A 35 2.64 42.45 8.69
N LEU A 36 2.25 41.88 7.56
CA LEU A 36 1.10 42.29 6.73
C LEU A 36 -0.12 41.38 6.89
N ILE A 37 0.06 40.13 7.35
CA ILE A 37 -0.94 39.06 7.24
C ILE A 37 -1.17 38.31 8.58
N GLY A 38 -0.66 38.78 9.72
CA GLY A 38 -0.88 38.11 11.02
C GLY A 38 -0.40 36.64 11.05
N ASP A 39 -1.01 35.79 11.88
CA ASP A 39 -0.58 34.40 12.10
C ASP A 39 -1.01 33.42 10.97
N VAL A 40 -0.57 33.71 9.75
CA VAL A 40 -0.73 32.86 8.55
C VAL A 40 -0.10 31.49 8.76
N LYS A 41 0.95 31.41 9.58
CA LYS A 41 1.67 30.18 9.88
C LYS A 41 0.73 29.16 10.53
N THR A 42 -0.11 29.58 11.48
CA THR A 42 -1.11 28.71 12.12
C THR A 42 -2.26 28.32 11.19
N ALA A 43 -2.64 29.18 10.24
CA ALA A 43 -3.63 28.85 9.20
C ALA A 43 -3.08 27.86 8.17
N LEU A 44 -1.84 28.06 7.71
CA LEU A 44 -1.10 27.14 6.84
C LEU A 44 -0.83 25.79 7.53
N GLN A 45 -0.64 25.78 8.85
CA GLN A 45 -0.55 24.57 9.67
C GLN A 45 -1.86 23.76 9.64
N GLY A 46 -3.02 24.41 9.46
CA GLY A 46 -4.32 23.74 9.30
C GLY A 46 -4.42 22.91 8.01
N PHE A 47 -3.59 23.19 7.00
CA PHE A 47 -3.43 22.37 5.79
C PHE A 47 -2.43 21.22 5.97
N ILE A 48 -1.99 20.92 7.20
CA ILE A 48 -1.02 19.86 7.51
C ILE A 48 -1.70 18.62 8.07
N ASP A 49 -3.03 18.59 8.24
CA ASP A 49 -3.77 17.37 8.63
C ASP A 49 -4.75 16.93 7.52
N ILE A 50 -4.66 15.66 7.09
CA ILE A 50 -5.52 15.07 6.05
C ILE A 50 -7.00 15.21 6.42
N GLY A 51 -7.33 15.10 7.70
CA GLY A 51 -8.69 15.31 8.22
C GLY A 51 -9.13 16.76 8.40
N LYS A 52 -8.25 17.76 8.15
CA LYS A 52 -8.57 19.18 8.37
C LYS A 52 -8.43 20.04 7.12
N ILE A 53 -8.30 19.44 5.94
CA ILE A 53 -8.22 20.18 4.66
C ILE A 53 -9.40 21.16 4.54
N GLY A 54 -10.62 20.71 4.83
CA GLY A 54 -11.83 21.54 4.89
C GLY A 54 -11.68 22.78 5.78
N LEU A 55 -11.42 22.53 7.06
CA LEU A 55 -11.28 23.61 8.07
C LEU A 55 -10.10 24.54 7.75
N GLY A 56 -8.98 24.00 7.27
CA GLY A 56 -7.78 24.76 6.94
C GLY A 56 -8.02 25.76 5.81
N VAL A 57 -8.68 25.32 4.73
CA VAL A 57 -9.03 26.19 3.60
C VAL A 57 -10.01 27.28 4.04
N ALA A 58 -11.09 26.93 4.75
CA ALA A 58 -12.07 27.89 5.25
C ALA A 58 -11.43 28.96 6.15
N LYS A 59 -10.64 28.52 7.14
CA LYS A 59 -9.93 29.43 8.06
C LYS A 59 -8.95 30.35 7.32
N PHE A 60 -8.22 29.85 6.33
CA PHE A 60 -7.30 30.66 5.53
C PHE A 60 -8.03 31.73 4.72
N VAL A 61 -9.14 31.37 4.09
CA VAL A 61 -9.97 32.31 3.32
C VAL A 61 -10.56 33.39 4.22
N ASN A 62 -11.05 33.04 5.40
CA ASN A 62 -11.58 34.04 6.36
C ASN A 62 -10.52 35.04 6.82
N ILE A 63 -9.30 34.58 7.08
CA ILE A 63 -8.18 35.48 7.43
C ILE A 63 -7.91 36.48 6.29
N ILE A 64 -7.95 36.02 5.03
CA ILE A 64 -7.80 36.90 3.86
C ILE A 64 -8.94 37.91 3.80
N PHE A 65 -10.18 37.43 3.95
CA PHE A 65 -11.36 38.29 3.91
C PHE A 65 -11.27 39.40 4.96
N ASP A 66 -10.98 39.04 6.21
CA ASP A 66 -10.86 39.99 7.31
C ASP A 66 -9.75 41.01 7.07
N GLN A 67 -8.61 40.61 6.51
CA GLN A 67 -7.52 41.54 6.24
C GLN A 67 -7.79 42.51 5.10
N VAL A 68 -8.49 42.05 4.06
CA VAL A 68 -8.79 42.90 2.91
C VAL A 68 -9.92 43.86 3.23
N PHE A 69 -10.95 43.40 3.95
CA PHE A 69 -12.20 44.15 4.10
C PHE A 69 -12.47 44.66 5.52
N ASN A 70 -11.89 44.08 6.58
CA ASN A 70 -12.19 44.41 7.98
C ASN A 70 -11.00 45.02 8.76
N ALA A 71 -9.76 44.88 8.29
CA ALA A 71 -8.56 45.37 8.99
C ALA A 71 -8.27 46.88 8.78
N SER A 72 -9.00 47.57 7.91
CA SER A 72 -8.88 49.02 7.78
C SER A 72 -9.85 49.73 8.73
N GLU A 73 -9.35 50.30 9.82
CA GLU A 73 -10.07 51.27 10.71
C GLU A 73 -10.54 52.56 10.00
N ILE A 74 -10.41 52.62 8.67
CA ILE A 74 -10.98 53.68 7.86
C ILE A 74 -12.26 53.11 7.28
N ASP A 75 -13.38 53.64 7.78
CA ASP A 75 -14.73 53.52 7.24
C ASP A 75 -14.66 53.61 5.70
N MET A 76 -14.54 52.45 5.04
CA MET A 76 -14.44 52.38 3.58
C MET A 76 -15.84 52.66 3.06
N ASN A 77 -16.06 53.94 2.78
CA ASN A 77 -17.24 54.44 2.10
C ASN A 77 -17.53 53.52 0.89
N PHE A 78 -18.72 52.92 0.89
CA PHE A 78 -19.20 51.81 0.04
C PHE A 78 -19.29 52.13 -1.48
N GLY A 79 -18.30 52.80 -2.06
CA GLY A 79 -18.37 53.24 -3.46
C GLY A 79 -17.06 53.64 -4.14
N SER A 80 -15.89 53.34 -3.59
CA SER A 80 -14.61 53.57 -4.30
C SER A 80 -13.81 52.28 -4.44
N TYR A 81 -13.64 51.84 -5.69
CA TYR A 81 -12.67 50.83 -6.12
C TYR A 81 -11.33 51.01 -5.37
N ILE A 82 -10.82 49.95 -4.75
CA ILE A 82 -9.52 49.95 -4.07
C ILE A 82 -8.46 49.59 -5.12
N PRO A 83 -7.62 50.53 -5.57
CA PRO A 83 -6.62 50.23 -6.60
C PRO A 83 -5.64 49.15 -6.11
N MET A 84 -5.38 48.13 -6.94
CA MET A 84 -4.47 47.01 -6.67
C MET A 84 -4.93 46.01 -5.58
N ALA A 85 -6.16 46.10 -5.06
CA ALA A 85 -6.68 45.12 -4.10
C ALA A 85 -6.88 43.74 -4.74
N ASP A 86 -7.34 43.71 -5.99
CA ASP A 86 -7.39 42.54 -6.86
C ASP A 86 -6.03 41.82 -6.93
N ARG A 87 -4.93 42.56 -7.11
CA ARG A 87 -3.57 42.00 -7.16
C ARG A 87 -3.12 41.42 -5.84
N LYS A 88 -3.51 42.03 -4.71
CA LYS A 88 -3.25 41.51 -3.36
C LYS A 88 -4.00 40.20 -3.13
N ILE A 89 -5.28 40.14 -3.49
CA ILE A 89 -6.09 38.92 -3.42
C ILE A 89 -5.46 37.81 -4.29
N LEU A 90 -5.09 38.11 -5.54
CA LEU A 90 -4.44 37.13 -6.41
C LEU A 90 -3.08 36.65 -5.86
N ALA A 91 -2.32 37.50 -5.18
CA ALA A 91 -1.08 37.09 -4.50
C ALA A 91 -1.35 36.18 -3.29
N MET A 92 -2.44 36.40 -2.55
CA MET A 92 -2.85 35.53 -1.44
C MET A 92 -3.43 34.19 -1.94
N PHE A 93 -4.14 34.19 -3.06
CA PHE A 93 -4.56 32.96 -3.74
C PHE A 93 -3.36 32.09 -4.14
N GLU A 94 -2.26 32.70 -4.58
CA GLU A 94 -1.02 31.99 -4.94
C GLU A 94 -0.49 31.12 -3.80
N LEU A 95 -0.58 31.61 -2.56
CA LEU A 95 -0.13 30.91 -1.38
C LEU A 95 -1.01 29.68 -1.09
N LEU A 96 -2.34 29.84 -1.18
CA LEU A 96 -3.29 28.74 -1.06
C LEU A 96 -3.07 27.69 -2.16
N SER A 97 -2.93 28.15 -3.41
CA SER A 97 -2.82 27.25 -4.54
C SER A 97 -1.55 26.42 -4.51
N ARG A 98 -0.41 27.02 -4.14
CA ARG A 98 0.85 26.28 -3.96
C ARG A 98 0.70 25.16 -2.93
N ARG A 99 -0.07 25.39 -1.87
CA ARG A 99 -0.31 24.38 -0.83
C ARG A 99 -1.22 23.26 -1.31
N LEU A 100 -2.32 23.58 -2.00
CA LEU A 100 -3.19 22.57 -2.61
C LEU A 100 -2.47 21.73 -3.67
N ASP A 101 -1.58 22.35 -4.45
CA ASP A 101 -0.78 21.65 -5.47
C ASP A 101 0.24 20.70 -4.83
N GLN A 102 0.89 21.06 -3.71
CA GLN A 102 1.76 20.16 -2.95
C GLN A 102 1.02 18.89 -2.50
N MET A 103 -0.21 19.03 -2.01
CA MET A 103 -1.03 17.88 -1.59
C MET A 103 -1.45 16.98 -2.77
N GLU A 104 -1.72 17.55 -3.95
CA GLU A 104 -2.08 16.78 -5.14
C GLU A 104 -0.93 15.86 -5.63
N HIS A 105 0.33 16.30 -5.51
CA HIS A 105 1.48 15.50 -5.95
C HIS A 105 1.58 14.16 -5.20
N GLY A 106 1.20 14.12 -3.92
CA GLY A 106 1.18 12.89 -3.12
C GLY A 106 0.12 11.87 -3.54
N VAL A 107 -0.88 12.28 -4.31
CA VAL A 107 -2.07 11.47 -4.66
C VAL A 107 -2.14 11.13 -6.15
N HIS A 108 -1.25 11.70 -6.97
CA HIS A 108 -1.27 11.55 -8.43
C HIS A 108 -1.24 10.09 -8.91
N GLY A 109 -0.47 9.22 -8.25
CA GLY A 109 -0.39 7.79 -8.59
C GLY A 109 -1.70 7.02 -8.32
N ILE A 110 -2.49 7.48 -7.35
CA ILE A 110 -3.72 6.80 -6.93
C ILE A 110 -4.84 6.98 -7.97
N ALA A 111 -4.94 8.16 -8.58
CA ALA A 111 -5.94 8.43 -9.62
C ALA A 111 -5.82 7.47 -10.81
N ASN A 112 -4.60 7.07 -11.19
CA ASN A 112 -4.38 6.09 -12.26
C ASN A 112 -4.84 4.69 -11.83
N SER A 113 -4.50 4.27 -10.61
CA SER A 113 -4.89 2.96 -10.09
C SER A 113 -6.41 2.82 -9.90
N LEU A 114 -7.11 3.90 -9.55
CA LEU A 114 -8.58 3.91 -9.51
C LEU A 114 -9.20 3.69 -10.91
N ARG A 115 -8.58 4.24 -11.96
CA ARG A 115 -9.00 4.01 -13.36
C ARG A 115 -8.64 2.62 -13.86
N ASP A 116 -7.46 2.10 -13.50
CA ASP A 116 -7.05 0.74 -13.85
C ASP A 116 -8.02 -0.29 -13.24
N LEU A 117 -8.46 -0.05 -12.00
CA LEU A 117 -9.48 -0.88 -11.34
C LEU A 117 -10.84 -0.81 -12.05
N ALA A 118 -11.26 0.38 -12.52
CA ALA A 118 -12.48 0.55 -13.29
C ALA A 118 -12.43 -0.17 -14.65
N SER A 119 -11.29 -0.12 -15.34
CA SER A 119 -11.13 -0.71 -16.67
C SER A 119 -10.79 -2.20 -16.68
N GLY A 120 -10.18 -2.71 -15.60
CA GLY A 120 -9.61 -4.05 -15.54
C GLY A 120 -10.60 -5.16 -15.16
N MET A 121 -11.80 -4.82 -14.66
CA MET A 121 -12.64 -5.78 -13.94
C MET A 121 -14.03 -5.95 -14.57
N GLN A 122 -14.25 -7.13 -15.19
CA GLN A 122 -15.44 -7.46 -16.00
C GLN A 122 -16.79 -7.35 -15.28
N ASN A 123 -16.82 -7.18 -13.95
CA ASN A 123 -18.03 -7.19 -13.13
C ASN A 123 -18.27 -5.88 -12.35
N MET A 124 -17.57 -4.79 -12.66
CA MET A 124 -17.58 -3.54 -11.87
C MET A 124 -18.26 -2.35 -12.53
N VAL A 125 -19.27 -2.60 -13.36
CA VAL A 125 -20.03 -1.56 -14.09
C VAL A 125 -20.53 -0.43 -13.16
N ARG A 126 -20.89 -0.74 -11.91
CA ARG A 126 -21.35 0.27 -10.94
C ARG A 126 -20.24 1.24 -10.52
N TRP A 127 -19.05 0.72 -10.23
CA TRP A 127 -17.89 1.54 -9.86
C TRP A 127 -17.41 2.37 -11.05
N GLU A 128 -17.34 1.77 -12.24
CA GLU A 128 -16.97 2.46 -13.48
C GLU A 128 -17.89 3.67 -13.75
N ILE A 129 -19.21 3.46 -13.72
CA ILE A 129 -20.20 4.55 -13.90
C ILE A 129 -20.04 5.62 -12.82
N ALA A 130 -19.84 5.22 -11.56
CA ALA A 130 -19.67 6.17 -10.46
C ALA A 130 -18.40 7.01 -10.63
N LEU A 131 -17.29 6.40 -11.05
CA LEU A 131 -16.03 7.10 -11.29
C LEU A 131 -16.13 8.05 -12.49
N ASP A 132 -16.75 7.62 -13.60
CA ASP A 132 -17.00 8.47 -14.77
C ASP A 132 -17.87 9.68 -14.43
N THR A 133 -18.96 9.45 -13.69
CA THR A 133 -19.86 10.52 -13.24
C THR A 133 -19.14 11.49 -12.29
N LEU A 134 -18.31 10.97 -11.39
CA LEU A 134 -17.51 11.80 -10.50
C LEU A 134 -16.49 12.64 -11.28
N GLU A 135 -15.84 12.07 -12.29
CA GLU A 135 -14.91 12.80 -13.15
C GLU A 135 -15.64 13.89 -13.97
N GLU A 136 -16.86 13.62 -14.44
CA GLU A 136 -17.72 14.60 -15.11
C GLU A 136 -18.01 15.82 -14.21
N TYR A 137 -18.25 15.61 -12.91
CA TYR A 137 -18.47 16.70 -11.96
C TYR A 137 -17.18 17.42 -11.54
N ALA A 138 -16.09 16.70 -11.36
CA ALA A 138 -14.80 17.27 -10.94
C ALA A 138 -14.09 18.05 -12.06
N ARG A 139 -14.28 17.65 -13.33
CA ARG A 139 -13.54 18.21 -14.47
C ARG A 139 -13.81 19.72 -14.69
N PRO A 140 -15.04 20.24 -14.67
CA PRO A 140 -15.27 21.68 -14.82
C PRO A 140 -14.68 22.49 -13.68
N ILE A 141 -14.75 22.00 -12.43
CA ILE A 141 -14.14 22.63 -11.26
C ILE A 141 -12.62 22.76 -11.46
N ASN A 142 -11.96 21.66 -11.78
CA ASN A 142 -10.50 21.66 -12.00
C ASN A 142 -10.10 22.51 -13.22
N THR A 143 -10.94 22.58 -14.26
CA THR A 143 -10.69 23.41 -15.45
C THR A 143 -10.77 24.90 -15.12
N MET A 144 -11.80 25.32 -14.38
CA MET A 144 -11.95 26.69 -13.94
C MET A 144 -10.84 27.09 -12.97
N TYR A 145 -10.42 26.19 -12.09
CA TYR A 145 -9.32 26.42 -11.15
C TYR A 145 -8.00 26.66 -11.89
N LYS A 146 -7.67 25.83 -12.89
CA LYS A 146 -6.49 26.04 -13.75
C LYS A 146 -6.53 27.36 -14.52
N ARG A 147 -7.72 27.77 -14.99
CA ARG A 147 -7.90 29.09 -15.63
C ARG A 147 -7.67 30.22 -14.63
N PHE A 148 -8.13 30.08 -13.39
CA PHE A 148 -7.88 31.08 -12.35
C PHE A 148 -6.40 31.21 -12.01
N LEU A 149 -5.68 30.08 -11.90
CA LEU A 149 -4.23 30.08 -11.71
C LEU A 149 -3.49 30.80 -12.85
N LEU A 150 -3.97 30.65 -14.09
CA LEU A 150 -3.39 31.38 -15.22
C LEU A 150 -3.61 32.89 -15.09
N TYR A 151 -4.80 33.32 -14.67
CA TYR A 151 -5.07 34.73 -14.40
C TYR A 151 -4.25 35.27 -13.24
N GLN A 152 -4.09 34.50 -12.18
CA GLN A 152 -3.22 34.82 -11.06
C GLN A 152 -1.75 35.01 -11.50
N LYS A 153 -1.21 34.11 -12.33
CA LYS A 153 0.16 34.24 -12.88
C LYS A 153 0.33 35.48 -13.76
N MET A 154 -0.74 35.91 -14.41
CA MET A 154 -0.76 37.09 -15.27
C MET A 154 -1.41 38.30 -14.58
N LYS A 155 -1.44 38.36 -13.24
CA LYS A 155 -2.16 39.39 -12.46
C LYS A 155 -1.87 40.85 -12.85
N ASP A 156 -0.69 41.14 -13.39
CA ASP A 156 -0.31 42.49 -13.83
C ASP A 156 -0.73 42.82 -15.27
N LYS A 157 -1.27 41.84 -16.01
CA LYS A 157 -1.64 41.93 -17.44
C LYS A 157 -3.12 41.64 -17.71
N VAL A 158 -3.78 40.89 -16.85
CA VAL A 158 -5.20 40.55 -17.03
C VAL A 158 -6.05 41.80 -16.80
N GLU A 159 -7.02 42.02 -17.69
CA GLU A 159 -7.93 43.16 -17.59
C GLU A 159 -9.04 42.90 -16.56
N ASP A 160 -9.51 43.95 -15.90
CA ASP A 160 -10.55 43.88 -14.86
C ASP A 160 -11.82 43.17 -15.34
N HIS A 161 -12.26 43.48 -16.56
CA HIS A 161 -13.44 42.85 -17.16
C HIS A 161 -13.29 41.33 -17.32
N THR A 162 -12.06 40.84 -17.56
CA THR A 162 -11.79 39.40 -17.68
C THR A 162 -11.89 38.71 -16.32
N LEU A 163 -11.39 39.34 -15.25
CA LEU A 163 -11.53 38.82 -13.88
C LEU A 163 -12.99 38.87 -13.41
N MET A 164 -13.71 39.93 -13.77
CA MET A 164 -15.14 40.06 -13.52
C MET A 164 -15.97 38.96 -14.19
N ASP A 165 -15.74 38.74 -15.49
CA ASP A 165 -16.43 37.68 -16.25
C ASP A 165 -16.15 36.29 -15.67
N PHE A 166 -14.90 36.06 -15.24
CA PHE A 166 -14.54 34.84 -14.55
C PHE A 166 -15.31 34.67 -13.23
N ALA A 167 -15.33 35.71 -12.39
CA ALA A 167 -15.99 35.68 -11.10
C ALA A 167 -17.50 35.41 -11.26
N ASN A 168 -18.17 36.12 -12.18
CA ASN A 168 -19.58 35.91 -12.52
C ASN A 168 -19.88 34.49 -13.02
N ALA A 169 -18.96 33.88 -13.78
CA ALA A 169 -19.14 32.50 -14.23
C ALA A 169 -19.05 31.49 -13.08
N VAL A 170 -18.10 31.68 -12.16
CA VAL A 170 -17.89 30.81 -10.99
C VAL A 170 -19.10 30.83 -10.05
N VAL A 171 -19.63 32.02 -9.76
CA VAL A 171 -20.73 32.22 -8.80
C VAL A 171 -22.12 32.07 -9.41
N SER A 172 -22.21 31.62 -10.67
CA SER A 172 -23.48 31.48 -11.37
C SER A 172 -24.43 30.48 -10.69
N HIS A 173 -25.74 30.67 -10.87
CA HIS A 173 -26.77 29.75 -10.38
C HIS A 173 -27.16 28.68 -11.43
N HIS A 174 -26.30 28.43 -12.43
CA HIS A 174 -26.58 27.41 -13.44
C HIS A 174 -26.50 26.00 -12.82
N PRO A 175 -27.27 25.01 -13.29
CA PRO A 175 -27.12 23.60 -12.86
C PRO A 175 -25.72 22.99 -13.04
N HIS A 176 -24.82 23.67 -13.76
CA HIS A 176 -23.43 23.26 -13.97
C HIS A 176 -22.45 24.27 -13.37
N SER A 177 -22.90 25.10 -12.43
CA SER A 177 -22.06 26.03 -11.69
C SER A 177 -21.16 25.28 -10.70
N ILE A 178 -20.10 25.93 -10.24
CA ILE A 178 -19.16 25.34 -9.27
C ILE A 178 -19.91 24.86 -8.02
N MET A 179 -20.83 25.66 -7.49
CA MET A 179 -21.65 25.30 -6.33
C MET A 179 -22.52 24.06 -6.58
N SER A 180 -23.16 23.97 -7.76
CA SER A 180 -24.00 22.80 -8.12
C SER A 180 -23.16 21.54 -8.28
N LEU A 181 -21.98 21.65 -8.91
CA LEU A 181 -21.06 20.53 -9.10
C LEU A 181 -20.50 20.01 -7.77
N MET A 182 -20.16 20.91 -6.85
CA MET A 182 -19.76 20.52 -5.48
C MET A 182 -20.88 19.78 -4.74
N ALA A 183 -22.13 20.26 -4.84
CA ALA A 183 -23.28 19.58 -4.26
C ALA A 183 -23.52 18.18 -4.88
N HIS A 184 -23.30 18.03 -6.18
CA HIS A 184 -23.38 16.72 -6.84
C HIS A 184 -22.28 15.75 -6.35
N ILE A 185 -21.05 16.23 -6.21
CA ILE A 185 -19.94 15.45 -5.62
C ILE A 185 -20.29 15.01 -4.19
N HIS A 186 -20.76 15.95 -3.34
CA HIS A 186 -21.20 15.63 -1.98
C HIS A 186 -22.31 14.57 -1.96
N SER A 187 -23.31 14.68 -2.83
CA SER A 187 -24.41 13.71 -2.90
C SER A 187 -23.96 12.29 -3.30
N MET A 188 -22.86 12.17 -4.05
CA MET A 188 -22.26 10.87 -4.39
C MET A 188 -21.35 10.34 -3.28
N ALA A 189 -20.64 11.24 -2.60
CA ALA A 189 -19.68 10.91 -1.56
C ALA A 189 -20.32 10.64 -0.20
N ALA A 190 -21.43 11.29 0.13
CA ALA A 190 -22.17 11.15 1.38
C ALA A 190 -23.71 11.22 1.15
N PRO A 191 -24.29 10.23 0.44
CA PRO A 191 -25.70 10.27 0.01
C PRO A 191 -26.72 10.29 1.15
N GLU A 192 -26.40 9.67 2.30
CA GLU A 192 -27.26 9.71 3.48
C GLU A 192 -27.36 11.13 4.04
N ALA A 193 -26.22 11.80 4.26
CA ALA A 193 -26.18 13.18 4.75
C ALA A 193 -26.88 14.15 3.77
N ALA A 194 -26.70 13.94 2.46
CA ALA A 194 -27.38 14.73 1.43
C ALA A 194 -28.91 14.58 1.44
N GLN A 195 -29.46 13.46 1.91
CA GLN A 195 -30.91 13.26 2.07
C GLN A 195 -31.46 13.97 3.31
N PHE A 196 -30.68 14.06 4.39
CA PHE A 196 -31.08 14.75 5.61
C PHE A 196 -31.12 16.28 5.44
N ALA A 197 -30.28 16.85 4.59
CA ALA A 197 -30.33 18.28 4.22
C ALA A 197 -31.64 18.68 3.49
N ASN A 198 -32.35 17.71 2.91
CA ASN A 198 -33.63 17.91 2.21
C ASN A 198 -34.87 17.61 3.07
N SER A 199 -34.71 17.25 4.34
CA SER A 199 -35.83 17.14 5.29
C SER A 199 -36.07 18.50 5.96
N PRO A 200 -37.33 18.95 6.12
CA PRO A 200 -37.61 20.19 6.85
C PRO A 200 -37.17 19.99 8.30
N LEU A 201 -36.03 20.58 8.65
CA LEU A 201 -35.54 20.63 10.03
C LEU A 201 -36.63 21.23 10.91
N ASN A 202 -36.87 20.59 12.05
CA ASN A 202 -37.75 21.09 13.11
C ASN A 202 -37.06 22.31 13.75
N ILE A 203 -37.34 23.49 13.19
CA ILE A 203 -36.76 24.78 13.60
C ILE A 203 -37.43 25.22 14.90
N ASN A 204 -36.77 24.99 16.04
CA ASN A 204 -36.97 25.78 17.24
C ASN A 204 -35.85 26.84 17.32
N SER A 205 -35.89 27.82 16.42
CA SER A 205 -35.31 29.14 16.66
C SER A 205 -36.10 30.16 15.84
N GLU A 206 -36.74 31.10 16.52
CA GLU A 206 -37.71 32.07 15.98
C GLU A 206 -37.08 33.16 15.09
N THR A 207 -36.08 32.85 14.29
CA THR A 207 -35.43 33.83 13.38
C THR A 207 -35.44 33.43 11.91
N PHE A 208 -35.83 32.20 11.55
CA PHE A 208 -35.84 31.73 10.16
C PHE A 208 -37.16 31.96 9.40
N SER A 209 -38.21 32.49 10.04
CA SER A 209 -39.52 32.69 9.39
C SER A 209 -39.69 34.03 8.67
N ILE A 210 -38.66 34.89 8.62
CA ILE A 210 -38.76 36.22 7.97
C ILE A 210 -38.21 36.20 6.53
N LEU A 211 -37.56 35.13 6.07
CA LEU A 211 -36.92 35.07 4.75
C LEU A 211 -37.69 34.28 3.67
N ASN A 212 -38.87 33.74 3.99
CA ASN A 212 -39.68 32.97 3.03
C ASN A 212 -40.82 33.75 2.34
N ASP A 213 -40.90 35.07 2.52
CA ASP A 213 -41.70 35.92 1.60
C ASP A 213 -40.82 37.00 0.94
N PRO A 214 -40.44 36.83 -0.34
CA PRO A 214 -39.65 37.81 -1.08
C PRO A 214 -40.33 39.18 -1.25
N LYS A 215 -41.61 39.33 -0.85
CA LYS A 215 -42.36 40.58 -1.03
C LYS A 215 -42.09 41.63 0.03
N ASP A 216 -41.62 41.25 1.22
CA ASP A 216 -41.56 42.20 2.35
C ASP A 216 -40.20 42.90 2.52
N VAL A 217 -39.16 42.48 1.81
CA VAL A 217 -37.80 43.06 1.97
C VAL A 217 -37.27 43.80 0.72
N TYR A 218 -37.73 43.48 -0.49
CA TYR A 218 -37.13 44.02 -1.71
C TYR A 218 -38.15 44.59 -2.70
N LYS A 219 -38.11 45.92 -2.91
CA LYS A 219 -38.71 46.57 -4.10
C LYS A 219 -37.83 46.26 -5.33
N VAL A 220 -37.91 45.04 -5.87
CA VAL A 220 -37.21 44.61 -7.09
C VAL A 220 -38.23 44.21 -8.17
N PRO A 221 -38.03 44.56 -9.47
CA PRO A 221 -39.02 44.35 -10.53
C PRO A 221 -39.41 42.87 -10.79
N GLU A 222 -40.71 42.66 -10.96
CA GLU A 222 -41.49 41.41 -11.03
C GLU A 222 -41.07 40.36 -12.08
N LYS A 223 -40.09 40.66 -12.96
CA LYS A 223 -39.61 39.73 -13.99
C LYS A 223 -38.55 38.73 -13.50
N VAL A 224 -37.89 39.00 -12.37
CA VAL A 224 -36.81 38.15 -11.81
C VAL A 224 -37.38 37.09 -10.85
N THR A 225 -38.37 37.45 -10.04
CA THR A 225 -38.99 36.60 -9.02
C THR A 225 -39.76 35.41 -9.60
N ARG A 226 -40.26 35.51 -10.84
CA ARG A 226 -41.02 34.44 -11.50
C ARG A 226 -40.16 33.25 -11.96
N LYS A 227 -38.83 33.41 -12.04
CA LYS A 227 -37.89 32.32 -12.36
C LYS A 227 -37.42 31.53 -11.13
N MET A 228 -37.37 32.15 -9.94
CA MET A 228 -36.95 31.47 -8.71
C MET A 228 -37.99 30.45 -8.22
N VAL A 229 -39.29 30.78 -8.29
CA VAL A 229 -40.37 29.92 -7.75
C VAL A 229 -40.69 28.71 -8.64
N LEU A 230 -40.31 28.74 -9.93
CA LEU A 230 -40.57 27.64 -10.88
C LEU A 230 -39.46 26.58 -10.90
N GLN A 231 -38.25 26.93 -10.51
CA GLN A 231 -37.12 26.00 -10.43
C GLN A 231 -37.20 25.12 -9.17
N GLU A 232 -37.67 25.68 -8.06
CA GLU A 232 -37.78 25.00 -6.75
C GLU A 232 -38.88 23.93 -6.73
N ARG A 233 -39.99 24.14 -7.47
CA ARG A 233 -41.08 23.15 -7.59
C ARG A 233 -40.78 21.97 -8.52
N LEU A 234 -39.74 22.05 -9.36
CA LEU A 234 -39.35 20.96 -10.25
C LEU A 234 -38.47 19.91 -9.56
N LEU A 235 -37.98 20.20 -8.34
CA LEU A 235 -37.17 19.28 -7.55
C LEU A 235 -37.98 18.53 -6.47
N THR A 236 -39.27 18.84 -6.28
CA THR A 236 -40.06 18.34 -5.14
C THR A 236 -41.36 17.60 -5.48
N SER A 237 -41.56 17.10 -6.70
CA SER A 237 -42.69 16.20 -6.97
C SER A 237 -42.23 14.79 -7.30
N ASP A 238 -41.98 14.02 -6.25
CA ASP A 238 -42.61 12.70 -6.14
C ASP A 238 -42.52 12.18 -4.70
N GLN A 239 -43.59 11.49 -4.28
CA GLN A 239 -43.77 10.75 -3.03
C GLN A 239 -44.32 11.54 -1.81
N ILE A 240 -45.65 11.75 -1.82
CA ILE A 240 -46.44 11.74 -0.58
C ILE A 240 -46.97 10.31 -0.40
N GLY A 241 -46.56 9.62 0.66
CA GLY A 241 -47.23 8.40 1.08
C GLY A 241 -46.45 7.51 2.06
N SER A 242 -46.94 7.46 3.30
CA SER A 242 -46.77 6.37 4.28
C SER A 242 -45.54 6.38 5.20
N SER A 243 -45.87 6.52 6.49
CA SER A 243 -45.10 6.32 7.70
C SER A 243 -44.54 4.90 7.80
N ASP A 244 -43.22 4.75 7.78
CA ASP A 244 -42.49 3.85 8.68
C ASP A 244 -40.99 4.23 8.72
N ASN A 245 -40.44 4.26 9.93
CA ASN A 245 -39.10 4.71 10.26
C ASN A 245 -38.03 3.68 9.87
N GLN A 246 -37.58 3.71 8.62
CA GLN A 246 -36.20 3.40 8.23
C GLN A 246 -35.99 3.93 6.80
N ARG A 247 -35.64 5.21 6.67
CA ARG A 247 -35.37 5.80 5.35
C ARG A 247 -33.97 5.39 4.90
N LEU A 248 -33.88 4.21 4.30
CA LEU A 248 -32.70 3.72 3.59
C LEU A 248 -32.33 4.69 2.46
N SER A 249 -31.11 5.22 2.47
CA SER A 249 -30.50 5.65 1.21
C SER A 249 -30.36 4.41 0.33
N LEU A 250 -31.10 4.36 -0.78
CA LEU A 250 -31.03 3.24 -1.74
C LEU A 250 -29.72 3.22 -2.54
N ARG A 251 -28.90 4.28 -2.46
CA ARG A 251 -27.62 4.39 -3.19
C ARG A 251 -26.44 4.37 -2.22
N PRO A 252 -25.48 3.45 -2.39
CA PRO A 252 -24.24 3.46 -1.61
C PRO A 252 -23.39 4.68 -1.98
N SER A 253 -22.53 5.13 -1.05
CA SER A 253 -21.54 6.17 -1.33
C SER A 253 -20.47 5.66 -2.30
N VAL A 254 -19.75 6.55 -2.99
CA VAL A 254 -18.62 6.15 -3.84
C VAL A 254 -17.52 5.42 -3.07
N PHE A 255 -17.35 5.70 -1.78
CA PHE A 255 -16.41 4.99 -0.91
C PHE A 255 -16.85 3.54 -0.69
N ARG A 256 -18.14 3.31 -0.41
CA ARG A 256 -18.70 1.95 -0.27
C ARG A 256 -18.65 1.19 -1.59
N MET A 257 -18.93 1.86 -2.72
CA MET A 257 -18.79 1.24 -4.04
C MET A 257 -17.34 0.80 -4.33
N LEU A 258 -16.34 1.63 -3.98
CA LEU A 258 -14.93 1.27 -4.11
C LEU A 258 -14.55 0.13 -3.16
N GLN A 259 -15.04 0.14 -1.92
CA GLN A 259 -14.81 -0.93 -0.95
C GLN A 259 -15.34 -2.28 -1.47
N ASP A 260 -16.57 -2.30 -1.99
CA ASP A 260 -17.18 -3.50 -2.60
C ASP A 260 -16.39 -3.98 -3.83
N ALA A 261 -15.91 -3.03 -4.63
CA ALA A 261 -15.05 -3.32 -5.78
C ALA A 261 -13.74 -3.99 -5.32
N LEU A 262 -13.06 -3.42 -4.34
CA LEU A 262 -11.81 -3.97 -3.81
C LEU A 262 -12.01 -5.36 -3.20
N ALA A 263 -13.11 -5.58 -2.47
CA ALA A 263 -13.44 -6.86 -1.85
C ALA A 263 -13.68 -8.00 -2.86
N THR A 264 -14.11 -7.68 -4.08
CA THR A 264 -14.37 -8.67 -5.14
C THR A 264 -13.18 -8.83 -6.10
N SER A 265 -12.08 -8.11 -5.88
CA SER A 265 -10.88 -8.08 -6.72
C SER A 265 -9.71 -8.84 -6.12
N ASP A 266 -8.87 -9.43 -6.99
CA ASP A 266 -7.53 -9.86 -6.61
C ASP A 266 -6.62 -8.62 -6.49
N TYR A 267 -6.72 -7.92 -5.36
CA TYR A 267 -6.05 -6.64 -5.14
C TYR A 267 -4.51 -6.74 -5.08
N CYS A 268 -3.92 -7.94 -5.10
CA CYS A 268 -2.47 -8.13 -5.22
C CYS A 268 -1.90 -7.73 -6.60
N GLN A 269 -2.76 -7.45 -7.59
CA GLN A 269 -2.37 -6.86 -8.88
C GLN A 269 -2.28 -5.33 -8.82
N LEU A 270 -2.85 -4.72 -7.78
CA LEU A 270 -2.81 -3.28 -7.58
C LEU A 270 -1.42 -2.83 -7.13
N HIS A 271 -1.18 -1.52 -7.22
CA HIS A 271 0.08 -0.92 -6.80
C HIS A 271 0.04 -0.37 -5.38
N GLN A 272 -1.11 -0.43 -4.71
CA GLN A 272 -1.38 0.12 -3.38
C GLN A 272 -2.25 -0.84 -2.56
N SER A 273 -2.29 -0.65 -1.24
CA SER A 273 -3.26 -1.33 -0.38
C SER A 273 -4.69 -0.81 -0.63
N PRO A 274 -5.74 -1.62 -0.36
CA PRO A 274 -7.12 -1.16 -0.43
C PRO A 274 -7.39 0.11 0.38
N GLN A 275 -6.80 0.21 1.58
CA GLN A 275 -6.92 1.41 2.42
C GLN A 275 -6.32 2.65 1.75
N GLN A 276 -5.14 2.56 1.15
CA GLN A 276 -4.50 3.68 0.43
C GLN A 276 -5.34 4.18 -0.75
N LEU A 277 -6.04 3.29 -1.46
CA LEU A 277 -6.90 3.69 -2.58
C LEU A 277 -8.12 4.49 -2.12
N LEU A 278 -8.73 4.10 -0.99
CA LEU A 278 -9.83 4.86 -0.38
C LEU A 278 -9.37 6.20 0.20
N GLU A 279 -8.20 6.23 0.86
CA GLU A 279 -7.57 7.48 1.31
C GLU A 279 -7.29 8.42 0.15
N GLY A 280 -6.76 7.91 -0.97
CA GLY A 280 -6.53 8.71 -2.16
C GLY A 280 -7.82 9.21 -2.80
N LEU A 281 -8.88 8.40 -2.85
CA LEU A 281 -10.20 8.89 -3.30
C LEU A 281 -10.69 10.04 -2.42
N TYR A 282 -10.59 9.91 -1.11
CA TYR A 282 -10.96 10.98 -0.18
C TYR A 282 -10.17 12.26 -0.43
N LEU A 283 -8.84 12.15 -0.58
CA LEU A 283 -7.99 13.30 -0.85
C LEU A 283 -8.31 13.96 -2.19
N LEU A 284 -8.59 13.20 -3.25
CA LEU A 284 -9.01 13.75 -4.55
C LEU A 284 -10.32 14.53 -4.45
N LEU A 285 -11.28 14.02 -3.67
CA LEU A 285 -12.55 14.69 -3.42
C LEU A 285 -12.36 15.97 -2.60
N ALA A 286 -11.63 15.89 -1.48
CA ALA A 286 -11.35 17.02 -0.60
C ALA A 286 -10.59 18.15 -1.33
N LEU A 287 -9.61 17.81 -2.19
CA LEU A 287 -8.89 18.78 -3.00
C LEU A 287 -9.80 19.42 -4.07
N THR A 288 -10.67 18.64 -4.71
CA THR A 288 -11.62 19.18 -5.69
C THR A 288 -12.61 20.13 -5.04
N GLU A 289 -13.11 19.77 -3.86
CA GLU A 289 -14.01 20.60 -3.07
C GLU A 289 -13.33 21.89 -2.60
N ALA A 290 -12.11 21.80 -2.07
CA ALA A 290 -11.29 22.95 -1.67
C ALA A 290 -11.04 23.92 -2.83
N ARG A 291 -10.75 23.41 -4.03
CA ARG A 291 -10.60 24.23 -5.25
C ARG A 291 -11.89 24.96 -5.60
N GLY A 292 -13.03 24.26 -5.54
CA GLY A 292 -14.35 24.84 -5.79
C GLY A 292 -14.68 25.97 -4.82
N PHE A 293 -14.55 25.71 -3.51
CA PHE A 293 -14.77 26.69 -2.46
C PHE A 293 -13.83 27.89 -2.57
N ALA A 294 -12.53 27.66 -2.77
CA ALA A 294 -11.56 28.74 -2.96
C ALA A 294 -11.92 29.62 -4.18
N MET A 295 -12.34 29.03 -5.30
CA MET A 295 -12.80 29.84 -6.44
C MET A 295 -14.03 30.68 -6.11
N LEU A 296 -15.03 30.12 -5.41
CA LEU A 296 -16.25 30.83 -5.02
C LEU A 296 -15.93 32.05 -4.16
N GLU A 297 -15.15 31.85 -3.11
CA GLU A 297 -14.80 32.92 -2.16
C GLU A 297 -13.99 34.03 -2.80
N PHE A 298 -12.94 33.68 -3.53
CA PHE A 298 -12.13 34.67 -4.23
C PHE A 298 -12.94 35.40 -5.32
N SER A 299 -13.91 34.74 -5.95
CA SER A 299 -14.81 35.38 -6.91
C SER A 299 -15.74 36.39 -6.24
N TRP A 300 -16.34 36.06 -5.08
CA TRP A 300 -17.15 37.02 -4.32
C TRP A 300 -16.33 38.24 -3.87
N MET A 301 -15.09 38.02 -3.42
CA MET A 301 -14.19 39.12 -3.06
C MET A 301 -13.84 40.00 -4.27
N LEU A 302 -13.60 39.42 -5.45
CA LEU A 302 -13.35 40.18 -6.69
C LEU A 302 -14.56 41.02 -7.09
N LEU A 303 -15.76 40.45 -7.09
CA LEU A 303 -16.99 41.19 -7.42
C LEU A 303 -17.23 42.36 -6.44
N ARG A 304 -16.88 42.17 -5.17
CA ARG A 304 -16.93 43.22 -4.15
C ARG A 304 -15.93 44.35 -4.41
N ILE A 305 -14.67 44.02 -4.76
CA ILE A 305 -13.64 45.02 -5.12
C ILE A 305 -14.06 45.85 -6.34
N TYR A 306 -14.72 45.20 -7.30
CA TYR A 306 -15.22 45.86 -8.49
C TYR A 306 -16.59 46.55 -8.32
N ASN A 307 -17.11 46.61 -7.08
CA ASN A 307 -18.31 47.35 -6.69
C ASN A 307 -19.62 46.82 -7.32
N GLU A 308 -19.71 45.51 -7.55
CA GLU A 308 -20.94 44.85 -8.04
C GLU A 308 -21.91 44.46 -6.91
N GLY A 309 -21.45 44.45 -5.65
CA GLY A 309 -22.25 44.07 -4.49
C GLY A 309 -21.42 43.75 -3.25
N ASN A 310 -22.09 43.51 -2.11
CA ASN A 310 -21.41 43.23 -0.83
C ASN A 310 -21.11 41.73 -0.63
N PHE A 311 -21.97 40.84 -1.16
CA PHE A 311 -21.82 39.38 -1.21
C PHE A 311 -21.51 38.64 0.12
N THR A 312 -21.63 39.31 1.27
CA THR A 312 -21.26 38.75 2.58
C THR A 312 -22.11 37.55 2.99
N VAL A 313 -23.40 37.57 2.66
CA VAL A 313 -24.32 36.47 2.98
C VAL A 313 -24.01 35.25 2.11
N GLU A 314 -23.73 35.47 0.84
CA GLU A 314 -23.37 34.44 -0.12
C GLU A 314 -22.06 33.74 0.28
N GLN A 315 -21.08 34.49 0.79
CA GLN A 315 -19.85 33.93 1.35
C GLN A 315 -20.09 33.13 2.63
N GLU A 316 -20.88 33.65 3.58
CA GLU A 316 -21.21 32.92 4.82
C GLU A 316 -21.94 31.60 4.53
N VAL A 317 -22.88 31.60 3.57
CA VAL A 317 -23.58 30.38 3.15
C VAL A 317 -22.64 29.42 2.43
N SER A 318 -21.78 29.91 1.54
CA SER A 318 -20.75 29.13 0.84
C SER A 318 -19.82 28.42 1.81
N GLU A 319 -19.34 29.13 2.84
CA GLU A 319 -18.50 28.58 3.90
C GLU A 319 -19.23 27.51 4.71
N GLN A 320 -20.46 27.77 5.15
CA GLN A 320 -21.25 26.81 5.91
C GLN A 320 -21.50 25.51 5.13
N LEU A 321 -21.85 25.62 3.84
CA LEU A 321 -22.05 24.47 2.96
C LEU A 321 -20.76 23.68 2.77
N TYR A 322 -19.64 24.34 2.51
CA TYR A 322 -18.34 23.69 2.37
C TYR A 322 -17.92 22.95 3.66
N MET A 323 -18.08 23.59 4.82
CA MET A 323 -17.76 22.98 6.10
C MET A 323 -18.63 21.75 6.39
N GLN A 324 -19.92 21.82 6.04
CA GLN A 324 -20.85 20.70 6.17
C GLN A 324 -20.47 19.55 5.22
N TYR A 325 -20.24 19.85 3.94
CA TYR A 325 -19.89 18.87 2.93
C TYR A 325 -18.58 18.15 3.28
N SER A 326 -17.54 18.90 3.64
CA SER A 326 -16.26 18.35 4.05
C SER A 326 -16.38 17.42 5.26
N LYS A 327 -17.22 17.78 6.26
CA LYS A 327 -17.50 16.94 7.42
C LYS A 327 -18.20 15.63 7.04
N ASP A 328 -19.21 15.70 6.19
CA ASP A 328 -19.99 14.55 5.79
C ASP A 328 -19.17 13.57 4.93
N ILE A 329 -18.40 14.10 3.97
CA ILE A 329 -17.49 13.31 3.13
C ILE A 329 -16.41 12.65 3.99
N MET A 330 -15.80 13.39 4.92
CA MET A 330 -14.79 12.81 5.82
C MET A 330 -15.38 11.71 6.70
N ARG A 331 -16.59 11.88 7.24
CA ARG A 331 -17.24 10.87 8.08
C ARG A 331 -17.46 9.57 7.30
N GLU A 332 -18.00 9.68 6.09
CA GLU A 332 -18.24 8.52 5.22
C GLU A 332 -16.94 7.84 4.79
N ALA A 333 -15.94 8.64 4.39
CA ALA A 333 -14.61 8.16 4.03
C ALA A 333 -13.95 7.41 5.20
N LYS A 334 -13.95 8.00 6.40
CA LYS A 334 -13.34 7.42 7.61
C LYS A 334 -13.94 6.05 7.90
N ALA A 335 -15.26 5.90 7.80
CA ALA A 335 -15.93 4.62 8.02
C ALA A 335 -15.45 3.55 7.01
N ALA A 336 -15.40 3.89 5.71
CA ALA A 336 -14.95 2.95 4.68
C ALA A 336 -13.45 2.61 4.79
N ILE A 337 -12.60 3.59 5.12
CA ILE A 337 -11.14 3.42 5.25
C ILE A 337 -10.81 2.56 6.49
N ALA A 338 -11.50 2.76 7.61
CA ALA A 338 -11.29 2.00 8.85
C ALA A 338 -11.61 0.51 8.71
N GLU A 339 -12.57 0.16 7.85
CA GLU A 339 -12.96 -1.22 7.58
C GLU A 339 -12.10 -1.90 6.50
N SER A 340 -11.19 -1.17 5.86
CA SER A 340 -10.44 -1.65 4.70
C SER A 340 -9.05 -2.17 5.05
N SER A 341 -8.58 -3.14 4.27
CA SER A 341 -7.28 -3.78 4.51
C SER A 341 -6.11 -2.86 4.21
N ARG A 342 -5.09 -2.92 5.08
CA ARG A 342 -3.79 -2.22 4.95
C ARG A 342 -2.74 -3.06 4.24
N ASP A 343 -3.11 -4.28 3.89
CA ASP A 343 -2.20 -5.29 3.40
C ASP A 343 -1.83 -5.00 1.93
N PHE A 344 -0.54 -5.01 1.63
CA PHE A 344 -0.02 -4.95 0.27
C PHE A 344 0.98 -6.08 0.02
N TYR A 345 0.75 -6.85 -1.04
CA TYR A 345 1.60 -7.96 -1.47
C TYR A 345 1.45 -8.18 -2.99
N ARG A 346 2.35 -8.97 -3.59
CA ARG A 346 2.34 -9.25 -5.03
C ARG A 346 1.68 -10.60 -5.34
N CYS A 347 0.85 -10.62 -6.39
CA CYS A 347 0.40 -11.87 -6.98
C CYS A 347 1.58 -12.64 -7.60
N ASP A 348 1.32 -13.87 -8.07
CA ASP A 348 2.31 -14.59 -8.86
C ASP A 348 2.60 -13.84 -10.18
N PRO A 349 3.88 -13.77 -10.60
CA PRO A 349 4.25 -13.18 -11.87
C PRO A 349 3.72 -14.02 -13.02
N ARG A 350 3.68 -13.44 -14.23
CA ARG A 350 3.31 -14.19 -15.44
C ARG A 350 4.28 -15.34 -15.75
N GLU A 351 5.54 -15.16 -15.41
CA GLU A 351 6.60 -16.15 -15.59
C GLU A 351 7.54 -16.09 -14.38
N HIS A 352 7.91 -17.27 -13.86
CA HIS A 352 8.84 -17.38 -12.73
C HIS A 352 10.28 -17.48 -13.23
N LEU A 353 11.07 -16.45 -12.92
CA LEU A 353 12.50 -16.35 -13.21
C LEU A 353 13.31 -16.36 -11.90
N GLU A 354 14.25 -17.30 -11.77
CA GLU A 354 15.14 -17.40 -10.60
C GLU A 354 16.07 -16.20 -10.53
N GLY A 355 16.18 -15.57 -9.36
CA GLY A 355 16.98 -14.36 -9.12
C GLY A 355 16.23 -13.04 -9.37
N GLU A 356 15.11 -13.07 -10.12
CA GLU A 356 14.28 -11.89 -10.38
C GLU A 356 12.94 -11.95 -9.62
N THR A 357 12.21 -13.06 -9.78
CA THR A 357 10.87 -13.24 -9.20
C THR A 357 10.85 -14.22 -8.04
N TYR A 358 11.79 -15.16 -7.98
CA TYR A 358 11.95 -16.06 -6.86
C TYR A 358 13.41 -16.41 -6.63
N VAL A 359 13.74 -16.86 -5.42
CA VAL A 359 15.00 -17.52 -5.11
C VAL A 359 14.73 -18.81 -4.35
N GLN A 360 15.61 -19.79 -4.49
CA GLN A 360 15.44 -21.10 -3.85
C GLN A 360 16.63 -21.46 -2.98
N VAL A 361 16.36 -22.28 -1.97
CA VAL A 361 17.36 -23.06 -1.25
C VAL A 361 17.75 -24.24 -2.13
N THR A 362 19.05 -24.55 -2.23
CA THR A 362 19.53 -25.68 -3.05
C THR A 362 20.26 -26.72 -2.23
N GLU A 363 20.07 -27.98 -2.62
CA GLU A 363 20.74 -29.16 -2.09
C GLU A 363 20.42 -29.52 -0.62
N LEU A 364 19.41 -28.91 0.01
CA LEU A 364 18.97 -29.30 1.35
C LEU A 364 18.04 -30.51 1.25
N LEU A 365 18.49 -31.65 1.80
CA LEU A 365 17.77 -32.93 1.87
C LEU A 365 17.41 -33.54 0.51
N GLN A 366 18.38 -33.67 -0.40
CA GLN A 366 18.11 -34.23 -1.73
C GLN A 366 18.01 -35.75 -1.73
N GLY A 367 17.11 -36.31 -2.54
CA GLY A 367 17.07 -37.73 -2.86
C GLY A 367 18.43 -38.22 -3.35
N TYR A 368 18.92 -39.31 -2.74
CA TYR A 368 20.22 -39.88 -3.01
C TYR A 368 20.16 -41.40 -2.89
N ILE A 369 20.72 -42.11 -3.88
CA ILE A 369 20.84 -43.57 -3.84
C ILE A 369 22.22 -43.93 -3.31
N GLU A 370 22.27 -44.81 -2.31
CA GLU A 370 23.52 -45.35 -1.76
C GLU A 370 23.39 -46.84 -1.50
N ASN A 371 24.46 -47.60 -1.70
CA ASN A 371 24.46 -49.02 -1.37
C ASN A 371 24.69 -49.22 0.12
N GLU A 372 24.04 -50.24 0.70
CA GLU A 372 24.22 -50.61 2.11
C GLU A 372 25.70 -50.75 2.52
N VAL A 373 26.52 -51.37 1.67
CA VAL A 373 27.94 -51.60 1.93
C VAL A 373 28.70 -50.30 2.17
N ASP A 374 28.25 -49.18 1.59
CA ASP A 374 28.96 -47.89 1.61
C ASP A 374 28.45 -46.96 2.72
N MET A 375 27.32 -47.29 3.35
CA MET A 375 26.69 -46.50 4.43
C MET A 375 27.24 -46.79 5.83
N ASN A 376 28.22 -47.69 5.95
CA ASN A 376 28.83 -48.03 7.23
C ASN A 376 30.34 -48.26 7.11
N LYS A 377 31.06 -47.96 8.19
CA LYS A 377 32.52 -48.08 8.25
C LYS A 377 33.03 -49.50 8.03
N GLY A 378 32.23 -50.49 8.40
CA GLY A 378 32.57 -51.91 8.31
C GLY A 378 32.42 -52.52 6.92
N GLY A 379 31.83 -51.80 5.96
CA GLY A 379 31.55 -52.36 4.64
C GLY A 379 30.57 -53.54 4.70
N SER A 380 29.56 -53.50 5.57
CA SER A 380 28.64 -54.61 5.84
C SER A 380 27.29 -54.43 5.13
N CYS A 381 26.62 -55.53 4.78
CA CYS A 381 25.26 -55.57 4.22
C CYS A 381 24.31 -56.40 5.10
N SER A 382 24.57 -56.40 6.41
CA SER A 382 23.86 -57.26 7.38
C SER A 382 22.52 -56.71 7.86
N GLN A 383 22.19 -55.48 7.46
CA GLN A 383 21.01 -54.75 7.88
C GLN A 383 20.05 -54.58 6.69
N ASN A 384 19.12 -53.63 6.79
CA ASN A 384 18.24 -53.23 5.70
C ASN A 384 18.27 -51.71 5.57
N CYS A 385 17.71 -51.15 4.49
CA CYS A 385 17.73 -49.71 4.28
C CYS A 385 17.09 -48.90 5.42
N ARG A 386 16.05 -49.41 6.08
CA ARG A 386 15.38 -48.72 7.20
C ARG A 386 16.23 -48.62 8.46
N TYR A 387 17.20 -49.50 8.64
CA TYR A 387 18.16 -49.42 9.74
C TYR A 387 18.99 -48.12 9.68
N TYR A 388 19.25 -47.60 8.49
CA TYR A 388 20.04 -46.40 8.26
C TYR A 388 19.16 -45.13 8.34
N GLU A 389 18.56 -44.90 9.50
CA GLU A 389 17.76 -43.68 9.75
C GLU A 389 18.64 -42.42 9.71
N HIS A 390 19.85 -42.52 10.28
CA HIS A 390 20.93 -41.56 10.18
C HIS A 390 22.25 -42.29 9.86
N ALA A 391 22.81 -42.05 8.67
CA ALA A 391 24.03 -42.70 8.22
C ALA A 391 24.98 -41.72 7.53
N LYS A 392 26.19 -42.17 7.19
CA LYS A 392 27.13 -41.41 6.36
C LYS A 392 27.60 -42.28 5.21
N SER A 393 27.83 -41.68 4.06
CA SER A 393 28.55 -42.35 2.98
C SER A 393 30.03 -42.43 3.37
N GLU A 394 30.42 -43.52 4.04
CA GLU A 394 31.75 -43.70 4.62
C GLU A 394 32.76 -44.12 3.55
N ASN A 395 32.39 -45.11 2.74
CA ASN A 395 33.31 -45.75 1.79
C ASN A 395 32.73 -45.80 0.37
N CYS A 396 33.54 -46.28 -0.56
CA CYS A 396 33.10 -46.68 -1.88
C CYS A 396 33.77 -48.02 -2.21
N TYR A 397 33.05 -49.12 -2.01
CA TYR A 397 33.57 -50.48 -2.03
C TYR A 397 34.24 -50.84 -3.35
N ALA A 398 33.62 -50.50 -4.49
CA ALA A 398 34.19 -50.72 -5.81
C ALA A 398 34.06 -49.47 -6.72
N PRO A 399 34.97 -48.48 -6.58
CA PRO A 399 34.80 -47.16 -7.21
C PRO A 399 34.84 -47.18 -8.73
N ARG A 400 35.45 -48.19 -9.36
CA ARG A 400 35.49 -48.30 -10.83
C ARG A 400 34.20 -48.85 -11.44
N THR A 401 33.44 -49.64 -10.68
CA THR A 401 32.30 -50.41 -11.19
C THR A 401 30.98 -49.93 -10.61
N GLN A 402 30.96 -49.58 -9.32
CA GLN A 402 29.76 -49.18 -8.58
C GLN A 402 29.45 -47.69 -8.68
N TYR A 403 28.22 -47.37 -8.29
CA TYR A 403 27.61 -46.05 -8.32
C TYR A 403 28.44 -44.97 -7.60
N CYS A 404 28.91 -45.29 -6.39
CA CYS A 404 29.63 -44.37 -5.50
C CYS A 404 30.90 -43.74 -6.10
N GLY A 405 31.53 -44.37 -7.10
CA GLY A 405 32.74 -43.86 -7.74
C GLY A 405 32.50 -43.19 -9.11
N LYS A 406 31.28 -43.29 -9.65
CA LYS A 406 30.91 -42.74 -10.96
C LYS A 406 30.02 -41.49 -10.85
N HIS A 407 29.46 -41.21 -9.68
CA HIS A 407 28.62 -40.05 -9.43
C HIS A 407 29.12 -39.22 -8.24
N ARG A 408 28.63 -37.97 -8.14
CA ARG A 408 28.87 -37.11 -6.98
C ARG A 408 28.29 -37.76 -5.71
N ARG A 409 29.17 -38.05 -4.74
CA ARG A 409 28.80 -38.62 -3.44
C ARG A 409 28.06 -37.61 -2.55
N CYS A 410 27.31 -38.12 -1.58
CA CYS A 410 26.84 -37.33 -0.45
C CYS A 410 27.94 -37.25 0.62
N ARG A 411 28.49 -36.06 0.91
CA ARG A 411 29.56 -35.92 1.93
C ARG A 411 29.03 -35.68 3.34
N GLY A 412 27.78 -35.26 3.45
CA GLY A 412 27.12 -35.05 4.73
C GLY A 412 26.41 -36.30 5.25
N THR A 413 25.28 -36.08 5.90
CA THR A 413 24.52 -37.15 6.56
C THR A 413 23.38 -37.61 5.66
N LEU A 414 23.15 -38.93 5.64
CA LEU A 414 22.02 -39.57 5.00
C LEU A 414 20.91 -39.75 6.03
N HIS A 415 19.69 -39.38 5.65
CA HIS A 415 18.50 -39.41 6.49
C HIS A 415 17.38 -40.23 5.85
N HIS A 416 16.59 -40.91 6.68
CA HIS A 416 15.34 -41.58 6.29
C HIS A 416 15.47 -42.50 5.06
N CYS A 417 16.47 -43.38 5.09
CA CYS A 417 16.72 -44.34 4.03
C CYS A 417 15.62 -45.40 3.93
N THR A 418 15.18 -45.70 2.71
CA THR A 418 14.15 -46.70 2.41
C THR A 418 14.57 -47.61 1.27
N PHE A 419 14.09 -48.86 1.33
CA PHE A 419 14.23 -49.81 0.24
C PHE A 419 13.02 -49.70 -0.68
N ASN A 420 13.26 -49.62 -1.99
CA ASN A 420 12.22 -49.59 -3.01
C ASN A 420 12.29 -50.86 -3.87
N ASP A 421 13.42 -51.05 -4.55
CA ASP A 421 13.73 -52.26 -5.31
C ASP A 421 15.24 -52.53 -5.26
N ALA A 422 15.64 -53.75 -5.61
CA ALA A 422 17.02 -54.17 -5.72
C ALA A 422 17.73 -53.47 -6.88
N ASP A 423 17.06 -53.33 -8.02
CA ASP A 423 17.67 -52.89 -9.26
C ASP A 423 16.96 -51.64 -9.80
N ALA A 424 17.75 -50.65 -10.23
CA ALA A 424 17.23 -49.40 -10.77
C ALA A 424 18.10 -48.83 -11.90
N THR A 425 17.47 -48.06 -12.78
CA THR A 425 18.13 -47.20 -13.74
C THR A 425 17.99 -45.75 -13.29
N VAL A 426 19.12 -45.14 -12.92
CA VAL A 426 19.20 -43.76 -12.43
C VAL A 426 19.57 -42.83 -13.57
N CYS A 427 18.84 -41.72 -13.70
CA CYS A 427 19.05 -40.76 -14.77
C CYS A 427 19.69 -39.52 -14.20
N LEU A 428 20.96 -39.32 -14.49
CA LEU A 428 21.76 -38.26 -13.90
C LEU A 428 21.36 -36.89 -14.45
N SER A 429 21.25 -35.90 -13.57
CA SER A 429 21.00 -34.53 -13.99
C SER A 429 22.29 -33.85 -14.42
N ARG A 430 22.16 -32.95 -15.41
CA ARG A 430 23.25 -32.04 -15.82
C ARG A 430 23.26 -30.75 -14.99
N LYS A 431 22.20 -30.48 -14.21
CA LYS A 431 22.07 -29.28 -13.39
C LYS A 431 22.88 -29.45 -12.10
N PRO A 432 23.72 -28.48 -11.69
CA PRO A 432 24.61 -28.64 -10.55
C PRO A 432 23.87 -28.81 -9.22
N TYR A 433 22.71 -28.17 -9.10
CA TYR A 433 21.84 -28.22 -7.93
C TYR A 433 20.93 -29.46 -7.90
N ARG A 434 21.04 -30.41 -8.83
CA ARG A 434 20.19 -31.60 -8.94
C ARG A 434 21.05 -32.83 -9.20
N ARG A 435 20.73 -33.97 -8.57
CA ARG A 435 21.47 -35.22 -8.78
C ARG A 435 20.83 -36.07 -9.87
N TYR A 436 19.51 -36.21 -9.84
CA TYR A 436 18.77 -37.11 -10.73
C TYR A 436 17.65 -36.38 -11.44
N GLU A 437 17.42 -36.65 -12.72
CA GLU A 437 16.16 -36.26 -13.37
C GLU A 437 15.04 -37.22 -12.96
N ALA A 438 15.30 -38.52 -13.03
CA ALA A 438 14.37 -39.58 -12.67
C ALA A 438 15.11 -40.85 -12.21
N ILE A 439 14.40 -41.76 -11.55
CA ILE A 439 14.85 -43.11 -11.18
C ILE A 439 13.77 -44.10 -11.59
N GLU A 440 14.13 -45.10 -12.38
CA GLU A 440 13.23 -46.16 -12.84
C GLU A 440 13.64 -47.50 -12.20
N TYR A 441 12.75 -48.10 -11.42
CA TYR A 441 12.95 -49.41 -10.80
C TYR A 441 12.45 -50.54 -11.70
N GLU A 442 13.03 -51.74 -11.57
CA GLU A 442 12.63 -52.89 -12.40
C GLU A 442 11.19 -53.36 -12.17
N ASN A 443 10.62 -53.14 -10.99
CA ASN A 443 9.19 -53.36 -10.73
C ASN A 443 8.23 -52.42 -11.49
N GLY A 444 8.75 -51.49 -12.29
CA GLY A 444 7.99 -50.53 -13.09
C GLY A 444 7.66 -49.23 -12.35
N GLN A 445 8.08 -49.06 -11.09
CA GLN A 445 7.94 -47.79 -10.37
C GLN A 445 8.94 -46.76 -10.90
N ILE A 446 8.45 -45.56 -11.22
CA ILE A 446 9.28 -44.43 -11.64
C ILE A 446 9.15 -43.32 -10.61
N LEU A 447 10.29 -42.77 -10.18
CA LEU A 447 10.40 -41.56 -9.37
C LEU A 447 10.89 -40.41 -10.25
N GLY A 448 10.24 -39.25 -10.18
CA GLY A 448 10.53 -38.13 -11.06
C GLY A 448 9.59 -38.07 -12.27
N PRO A 449 9.72 -37.03 -13.12
CA PRO A 449 8.94 -36.90 -14.34
C PRO A 449 9.16 -38.13 -15.25
N ASN A 450 8.06 -38.65 -15.81
CA ASN A 450 8.05 -39.81 -16.70
C ASN A 450 8.64 -39.46 -18.09
N HIS A 451 9.96 -39.21 -18.13
CA HIS A 451 10.72 -38.92 -19.33
C HIS A 451 11.74 -40.03 -19.60
N LYS A 452 11.90 -40.42 -20.87
CA LYS A 452 12.91 -41.40 -21.28
C LYS A 452 14.29 -40.81 -21.04
N CYS A 453 15.09 -41.49 -20.23
CA CYS A 453 16.42 -41.03 -19.92
C CYS A 453 17.34 -41.12 -21.14
N ASP A 454 18.11 -40.06 -21.36
CA ASP A 454 19.19 -40.07 -22.35
C ASP A 454 20.15 -41.22 -21.99
N THR A 455 20.40 -42.12 -22.95
CA THR A 455 21.27 -43.29 -22.76
C THR A 455 22.70 -42.91 -22.37
N SER A 456 23.13 -41.68 -22.67
CA SER A 456 24.43 -41.16 -22.24
C SER A 456 24.47 -40.71 -20.77
N ALA A 457 23.31 -40.48 -20.15
CA ALA A 457 23.16 -40.01 -18.77
C ALA A 457 22.48 -41.04 -17.84
N SER A 458 22.13 -42.22 -18.37
CA SER A 458 21.56 -43.31 -17.57
C SER A 458 22.65 -44.20 -16.97
N MET A 459 22.41 -44.63 -15.74
CA MET A 459 23.29 -45.54 -15.01
C MET A 459 22.47 -46.63 -14.35
N LYS A 460 22.83 -47.90 -14.60
CA LYS A 460 22.25 -49.03 -13.89
C LYS A 460 22.91 -49.19 -12.53
N VAL A 461 22.08 -49.39 -11.50
CA VAL A 461 22.47 -49.72 -10.14
C VAL A 461 21.80 -51.04 -9.77
N ASP A 462 22.59 -52.11 -9.82
CA ASP A 462 22.10 -53.47 -9.57
C ASP A 462 22.57 -53.92 -8.18
N SER A 463 21.68 -54.44 -7.34
CA SER A 463 22.05 -55.01 -6.05
C SER A 463 22.75 -56.36 -6.23
N TRP A 464 23.53 -56.79 -5.22
CA TRP A 464 24.31 -58.03 -5.33
C TRP A 464 24.39 -58.79 -4.01
N TRP A 465 24.66 -60.09 -4.13
CA TRP A 465 24.91 -60.95 -2.98
C TRP A 465 26.38 -60.94 -2.58
N ARG A 466 26.62 -60.80 -1.28
CA ARG A 466 27.92 -61.00 -0.65
C ARG A 466 27.81 -62.12 0.38
N PHE A 467 28.20 -63.32 -0.02
CA PHE A 467 28.03 -64.55 0.76
C PHE A 467 26.55 -64.79 1.14
N LEU A 468 26.16 -64.57 2.39
CA LEU A 468 24.77 -64.75 2.87
C LEU A 468 23.98 -63.42 2.97
N PHE A 469 24.60 -62.29 2.65
CA PHE A 469 24.01 -60.96 2.80
C PHE A 469 23.71 -60.33 1.44
N HIS A 470 22.53 -59.72 1.29
CA HIS A 470 22.13 -59.01 0.08
C HIS A 470 22.44 -57.52 0.24
N CYS A 471 23.32 -56.98 -0.59
CA CYS A 471 23.71 -55.57 -0.56
C CYS A 471 22.75 -54.76 -1.43
N SER A 472 21.67 -54.28 -0.79
CA SER A 472 20.64 -53.50 -1.48
C SER A 472 21.05 -52.03 -1.67
N TYR A 473 20.61 -51.42 -2.78
CA TYR A 473 20.60 -49.97 -2.92
C TYR A 473 19.43 -49.35 -2.17
N CYS A 474 19.71 -48.29 -1.41
CA CYS A 474 18.77 -47.58 -0.57
C CYS A 474 18.54 -46.18 -1.10
N PHE A 475 17.29 -45.72 -1.11
CA PHE A 475 16.93 -44.34 -1.39
C PHE A 475 16.88 -43.55 -0.08
N CYS A 476 17.74 -42.54 0.05
CA CYS A 476 17.90 -41.71 1.24
C CYS A 476 17.73 -40.22 0.90
N LEU A 477 17.62 -39.39 1.93
CA LEU A 477 17.76 -37.94 1.81
C LEU A 477 19.17 -37.53 2.23
N CYS A 478 19.88 -36.83 1.36
CA CYS A 478 21.25 -36.39 1.54
C CYS A 478 21.28 -34.95 2.02
N ASP A 479 21.84 -34.74 3.22
CA ASP A 479 22.10 -33.43 3.80
C ASP A 479 23.57 -33.03 3.61
N ASP A 480 23.94 -32.58 2.41
CA ASP A 480 25.33 -32.28 2.02
C ASP A 480 25.69 -30.79 2.15
N SER A 481 26.02 -30.35 3.36
CA SER A 481 26.45 -28.97 3.63
C SER A 481 27.79 -28.59 3.03
N GLU A 482 28.64 -29.58 2.71
CA GLU A 482 30.00 -29.39 2.19
C GLU A 482 30.04 -29.24 0.66
N SER A 483 28.87 -29.29 0.03
CA SER A 483 28.73 -29.01 -1.39
C SER A 483 29.19 -27.58 -1.75
N PRO A 484 29.99 -27.40 -2.81
CA PRO A 484 30.30 -26.05 -3.29
C PRO A 484 29.09 -25.33 -3.91
N SER A 485 28.08 -26.07 -4.38
CA SER A 485 26.90 -25.57 -5.11
C SER A 485 25.63 -25.47 -4.25
N THR A 486 25.72 -25.70 -2.94
CA THR A 486 24.59 -25.52 -2.03
C THR A 486 24.39 -24.07 -1.62
N ASP A 487 23.14 -23.61 -1.75
CA ASP A 487 22.66 -22.29 -1.36
C ASP A 487 21.63 -22.50 -0.25
N ARG A 488 22.07 -22.60 1.01
CA ARG A 488 21.20 -22.91 2.17
C ARG A 488 21.39 -21.96 3.35
N TYR A 489 21.85 -20.75 3.06
CA TYR A 489 22.29 -19.80 4.07
C TYR A 489 21.32 -18.62 4.11
N PHE A 490 20.92 -18.21 5.31
CA PHE A 490 20.10 -17.02 5.56
C PHE A 490 20.89 -16.00 6.35
N SER A 491 20.81 -14.73 5.96
CA SER A 491 21.39 -13.61 6.70
C SER A 491 20.64 -13.35 7.99
N LEU A 492 21.36 -13.18 9.08
CA LEU A 492 20.86 -12.72 10.38
C LEU A 492 21.21 -11.24 10.62
N THR A 493 22.09 -10.66 9.78
CA THR A 493 22.43 -9.23 9.82
C THR A 493 21.19 -8.38 9.54
N PRO A 494 20.93 -7.32 10.33
CA PRO A 494 19.78 -6.45 10.13
C PRO A 494 19.92 -5.57 8.89
N ALA A 495 18.82 -5.41 8.17
CA ALA A 495 18.65 -4.36 7.17
C ALA A 495 17.98 -3.16 7.84
N LEU A 496 18.67 -2.01 7.89
CA LEU A 496 18.24 -0.81 8.61
C LEU A 496 18.15 0.38 7.66
N SER A 497 17.12 1.21 7.81
CA SER A 497 17.05 2.52 7.16
C SER A 497 17.90 3.54 7.89
N ASP A 498 18.32 4.59 7.18
CA ASP A 498 19.04 5.71 7.79
C ASP A 498 18.11 6.65 8.58
N THR A 499 17.78 6.22 9.80
CA THR A 499 16.92 6.98 10.71
C THR A 499 17.47 8.35 11.09
N GLN A 500 18.79 8.56 11.01
CA GLN A 500 19.42 9.87 11.29
C GLN A 500 19.12 10.88 10.18
N ARG A 501 18.91 10.41 8.95
CA ARG A 501 18.43 11.23 7.81
C ARG A 501 16.91 11.21 7.67
N ASN A 502 16.17 10.87 8.73
CA ASN A 502 14.72 10.76 8.73
C ASN A 502 14.16 9.74 7.70
N MET A 503 14.93 8.69 7.38
CA MET A 503 14.55 7.67 6.40
C MET A 503 13.81 6.51 7.07
N ILE A 504 12.74 6.05 6.42
CA ILE A 504 11.92 4.91 6.86
C ILE A 504 11.96 3.78 5.84
N VAL A 505 11.54 2.57 6.23
CA VAL A 505 11.36 1.45 5.29
C VAL A 505 10.06 1.65 4.50
N THR A 506 10.15 1.61 3.17
CA THR A 506 9.02 1.78 2.24
C THR A 506 8.73 0.53 1.41
N GLY A 507 9.61 -0.47 1.48
CA GLY A 507 9.45 -1.72 0.75
C GLY A 507 10.44 -2.80 1.19
N LEU A 508 10.15 -4.03 0.82
CA LEU A 508 10.91 -5.22 1.21
C LEU A 508 10.95 -6.25 0.07
N LYS A 509 12.04 -7.01 -0.02
CA LYS A 509 12.15 -8.21 -0.87
C LYS A 509 13.23 -9.17 -0.37
N PHE A 510 13.17 -10.42 -0.83
CA PHE A 510 14.29 -11.33 -0.73
C PHE A 510 15.33 -11.05 -1.82
N THR A 511 16.61 -11.20 -1.50
CA THR A 511 17.69 -11.22 -2.50
C THR A 511 18.72 -12.29 -2.15
N LYS A 512 19.28 -12.97 -3.15
CA LYS A 512 20.33 -13.98 -2.95
C LYS A 512 21.66 -13.43 -3.46
N GLN A 513 22.63 -13.26 -2.56
CA GLN A 513 23.98 -12.82 -2.89
C GLN A 513 25.02 -13.77 -2.28
N ARG A 514 26.01 -14.19 -3.08
CA ARG A 514 27.08 -15.10 -2.64
C ARG A 514 26.57 -16.36 -1.91
N ARG A 515 25.42 -16.89 -2.35
CA ARG A 515 24.73 -18.08 -1.79
C ARG A 515 23.99 -17.85 -0.46
N VAL A 516 23.97 -16.61 0.03
CA VAL A 516 23.23 -16.20 1.22
C VAL A 516 21.97 -15.46 0.79
N ILE A 517 20.84 -15.82 1.40
CA ILE A 517 19.55 -15.16 1.23
C ILE A 517 19.48 -14.02 2.24
N HIS A 518 19.22 -12.82 1.77
CA HIS A 518 19.13 -11.59 2.55
C HIS A 518 17.73 -10.99 2.46
N LEU A 519 17.36 -10.27 3.50
CA LEU A 519 16.31 -9.27 3.45
C LEU A 519 16.90 -7.97 2.91
N GLN A 520 16.26 -7.41 1.89
CA GLN A 520 16.65 -6.12 1.34
C GLN A 520 15.47 -5.15 1.46
N ILE A 521 15.74 -3.97 2.00
CA ILE A 521 14.73 -2.91 2.19
C ILE A 521 14.92 -1.79 1.18
N GLN A 522 13.80 -1.14 0.84
CA GLN A 522 13.79 0.18 0.24
C GLN A 522 13.61 1.22 1.34
N GLU A 523 14.38 2.31 1.27
CA GLU A 523 14.22 3.45 2.16
C GLU A 523 13.79 4.71 1.41
N GLY A 524 13.10 5.61 2.12
CA GLY A 524 12.72 6.95 1.65
C GLY A 524 12.52 7.90 2.83
N GLN A 525 12.73 9.19 2.61
CA GLN A 525 12.58 10.21 3.66
C GLN A 525 11.11 10.36 4.03
N ALA A 526 10.81 10.25 5.33
CA ALA A 526 9.47 10.49 5.85
C ALA A 526 9.11 11.97 5.72
N LEU A 527 7.93 12.23 5.17
CA LEU A 527 7.29 13.54 5.09
C LEU A 527 6.00 13.53 5.93
N PRO A 528 5.47 14.71 6.30
CA PRO A 528 4.18 14.83 6.98
C PRO A 528 3.07 13.93 6.42
N GLN A 529 2.16 13.50 7.30
CA GLN A 529 0.92 12.78 6.98
C GLN A 529 1.09 11.42 6.28
N GLY A 530 2.15 10.67 6.59
CA GLY A 530 2.34 9.36 5.96
C GLY A 530 2.98 9.40 4.57
N GLN A 531 3.34 10.59 4.08
CA GLN A 531 3.97 10.76 2.78
C GLN A 531 5.47 10.41 2.83
N VAL A 532 6.02 10.15 1.65
CA VAL A 532 7.43 9.84 1.45
C VAL A 532 7.97 10.69 0.31
N ASP A 533 9.17 11.25 0.48
CA ASP A 533 9.84 11.95 -0.61
C ASP A 533 10.29 10.96 -1.69
N THR A 534 9.58 10.97 -2.82
CA THR A 534 9.83 10.08 -3.95
C THR A 534 11.21 10.24 -4.58
N THR A 535 11.86 11.40 -4.41
CA THR A 535 13.20 11.67 -4.96
C THR A 535 14.31 11.00 -4.15
N THR A 536 14.02 10.66 -2.89
CA THR A 536 14.97 10.00 -1.97
C THR A 536 14.87 8.48 -1.98
N LEU A 537 13.90 7.91 -2.70
CA LEU A 537 13.64 6.47 -2.72
C LEU A 537 14.84 5.70 -3.29
N GLN A 538 15.37 4.79 -2.48
CA GLN A 538 16.49 3.93 -2.88
C GLN A 538 16.46 2.56 -2.19
N TRP A 539 16.99 1.55 -2.88
CA TRP A 539 17.22 0.23 -2.27
C TRP A 539 18.52 0.24 -1.49
N VAL A 540 18.46 -0.10 -0.20
CA VAL A 540 19.66 -0.21 0.63
C VAL A 540 20.47 -1.43 0.16
N PRO A 541 21.74 -1.27 -0.22
CA PRO A 541 22.58 -2.40 -0.60
C PRO A 541 22.79 -3.36 0.57
N VAL A 542 22.68 -4.66 0.31
CA VAL A 542 22.99 -5.69 1.32
C VAL A 542 24.50 -5.93 1.39
N GLU A 543 25.04 -6.07 2.60
CA GLU A 543 26.44 -6.41 2.79
C GLU A 543 26.68 -7.88 2.35
N PRO A 544 27.60 -8.13 1.41
CA PRO A 544 27.74 -9.45 0.83
C PRO A 544 28.55 -10.38 1.76
N ILE A 545 27.83 -11.20 2.53
CA ILE A 545 28.40 -12.18 3.45
C ILE A 545 29.14 -13.27 2.67
N SER A 546 30.37 -13.58 3.10
CA SER A 546 31.18 -14.66 2.53
C SER A 546 31.29 -15.81 3.54
N ILE A 547 30.66 -16.94 3.24
CA ILE A 547 30.67 -18.13 4.11
C ILE A 547 32.05 -18.81 4.25
N ILE A 548 33.03 -18.41 3.44
CA ILE A 548 34.41 -18.93 3.49
C ILE A 548 35.30 -18.03 4.36
N SER A 549 34.90 -16.76 4.54
CA SER A 549 35.69 -15.78 5.28
C SER A 549 35.51 -15.96 6.79
N THR A 550 36.60 -15.86 7.55
CA THR A 550 36.57 -15.85 9.02
C THR A 550 35.99 -14.57 9.60
N ALA A 551 35.72 -13.55 8.77
CA ALA A 551 35.07 -12.31 9.20
C ALA A 551 33.59 -12.50 9.58
N TYR A 552 32.95 -13.56 9.08
CA TYR A 552 31.55 -13.87 9.34
C TYR A 552 31.43 -15.15 10.14
N THR A 553 30.45 -15.20 11.04
CA THR A 553 30.25 -16.30 11.98
C THR A 553 28.82 -16.84 11.87
N GLU A 554 28.69 -18.16 11.75
CA GLU A 554 27.40 -18.85 11.77
C GLU A 554 26.69 -18.64 13.12
N GLY A 555 25.38 -18.38 13.10
CA GLY A 555 24.56 -18.06 14.27
C GLY A 555 24.58 -16.59 14.69
N ILE A 556 25.52 -15.79 14.17
CA ILE A 556 25.59 -14.34 14.41
C ILE A 556 25.24 -13.56 13.13
N HIS A 557 25.94 -13.85 12.04
CA HIS A 557 25.81 -13.11 10.78
C HIS A 557 24.92 -13.85 9.77
N TYR A 558 25.00 -15.18 9.78
CA TYR A 558 24.20 -16.03 8.91
C TYR A 558 23.85 -17.34 9.61
N LYS A 559 22.79 -18.01 9.17
CA LYS A 559 22.43 -19.37 9.58
C LYS A 559 22.52 -20.30 8.39
N LYS A 560 23.15 -21.45 8.56
CA LYS A 560 23.13 -22.57 7.61
C LYS A 560 21.98 -23.50 7.97
N LEU A 561 21.12 -23.82 7.01
CA LEU A 561 20.06 -24.81 7.22
C LEU A 561 20.63 -26.24 7.27
N SER A 562 20.01 -27.09 8.06
CA SER A 562 20.36 -28.52 8.20
C SER A 562 19.08 -29.35 8.34
N PHE A 563 19.21 -30.67 8.44
CA PHE A 563 18.07 -31.52 8.77
C PHE A 563 17.34 -31.00 10.03
N GLU A 564 17.99 -30.72 11.15
CA GLU A 564 17.25 -30.29 12.35
C GLU A 564 16.82 -28.81 12.33
N ASP A 565 17.63 -27.95 11.71
CA ASP A 565 17.43 -26.50 11.69
C ASP A 565 16.97 -26.03 10.30
N ARG A 566 15.68 -26.22 10.00
CA ARG A 566 15.07 -25.88 8.70
C ARG A 566 13.66 -25.30 8.78
N SER A 567 13.23 -24.88 9.96
CA SER A 567 11.94 -24.24 10.16
C SER A 567 12.04 -22.72 9.97
N ILE A 568 10.98 -22.11 9.45
CA ILE A 568 10.80 -20.66 9.42
C ILE A 568 9.40 -20.30 9.90
N ASP A 569 9.34 -19.35 10.81
CA ASP A 569 8.14 -18.85 11.45
C ASP A 569 7.41 -17.85 10.53
N LEU A 570 6.10 -18.03 10.40
CA LEU A 570 5.21 -17.21 9.59
C LEU A 570 4.40 -16.32 10.53
N ASP A 571 4.83 -15.06 10.65
CA ASP A 571 4.30 -14.11 11.62
C ASP A 571 3.88 -12.81 10.94
N ARG A 572 2.81 -12.22 11.47
CA ARG A 572 2.38 -10.84 11.22
C ARG A 572 2.84 -9.98 12.37
N LEU A 573 3.74 -9.03 12.09
CA LEU A 573 4.24 -8.09 13.08
C LEU A 573 3.75 -6.69 12.71
N ASP A 574 3.00 -6.07 13.61
CA ASP A 574 2.42 -4.74 13.43
C ASP A 574 2.86 -3.84 14.59
N GLY A 575 3.42 -2.68 14.25
CA GLY A 575 3.83 -1.70 15.23
C GLY A 575 2.62 -1.06 15.92
N PRO A 576 2.79 -0.53 17.15
CA PRO A 576 1.76 0.26 17.77
C PRO A 576 1.54 1.58 17.02
N LEU A 577 0.49 2.30 17.39
CA LEU A 577 0.19 3.63 16.84
C LEU A 577 1.41 4.56 16.94
N GLU A 578 1.54 5.48 15.98
CA GLU A 578 2.65 6.44 15.89
C GLU A 578 4.05 5.80 15.76
N HIS A 579 4.12 4.57 15.26
CA HIS A 579 5.40 3.91 14.94
C HIS A 579 5.45 3.50 13.47
N VAL A 580 6.66 3.47 12.94
CA VAL A 580 6.96 3.02 11.57
C VAL A 580 8.12 2.05 11.56
N VAL A 581 8.14 1.18 10.56
CA VAL A 581 9.22 0.22 10.34
C VAL A 581 10.47 0.95 9.86
N THR A 582 11.58 0.75 10.55
CA THR A 582 12.91 1.29 10.19
C THR A 582 13.96 0.20 10.03
N GLY A 583 13.61 -1.06 10.29
CA GLY A 583 14.53 -2.17 10.09
C GLY A 583 13.86 -3.53 10.13
N VAL A 584 14.51 -4.50 9.52
CA VAL A 584 14.03 -5.88 9.42
C VAL A 584 15.21 -6.83 9.55
N ARG A 585 15.05 -7.94 10.28
CA ARG A 585 16.04 -9.01 10.33
C ARG A 585 15.40 -10.37 10.61
N PHE A 586 16.16 -11.42 10.37
CA PHE A 586 15.89 -12.72 10.99
C PHE A 586 16.74 -12.88 12.25
N ARG A 587 16.16 -13.52 13.26
CA ARG A 587 16.89 -14.10 14.38
C ARG A 587 16.62 -15.60 14.49
N MET A 588 17.36 -16.27 15.35
CA MET A 588 17.05 -17.64 15.73
C MET A 588 16.16 -17.66 16.97
N LEU A 589 15.04 -18.39 16.90
CA LEU A 589 14.23 -18.78 18.05
C LEU A 589 14.26 -20.31 18.14
N GLY A 590 15.17 -20.84 18.96
CA GLY A 590 15.51 -22.26 18.91
C GLY A 590 16.08 -22.64 17.54
N SER A 591 15.45 -23.60 16.85
CA SER A 591 15.81 -24.06 15.50
C SER A 591 15.06 -23.33 14.38
N HIS A 592 14.24 -22.33 14.71
CA HIS A 592 13.40 -21.60 13.75
C HIS A 592 14.03 -20.25 13.38
N LEU A 593 13.97 -19.92 12.08
CA LEU A 593 14.16 -18.55 11.63
C LEU A 593 12.91 -17.73 12.00
N ASN A 594 13.08 -16.68 12.78
CA ASN A 594 12.01 -15.85 13.30
C ASN A 594 12.20 -14.40 12.82
N LEU A 595 11.14 -13.78 12.32
CA LEU A 595 11.18 -12.40 11.82
C LEU A 595 11.20 -11.41 12.99
N GLU A 596 12.03 -10.37 12.90
CA GLU A 596 11.95 -9.21 13.80
C GLU A 596 11.92 -7.90 13.02
N LEU A 597 11.13 -6.95 13.53
CA LEU A 597 11.05 -5.60 12.98
C LEU A 597 11.61 -4.60 13.98
N GLN A 598 12.43 -3.67 13.51
CA GLN A 598 12.73 -2.47 14.26
C GLN A 598 11.66 -1.44 13.95
N ILE A 599 11.00 -0.96 15.00
CA ILE A 599 10.01 0.10 14.93
C ILE A 599 10.51 1.35 15.62
N THR A 600 10.19 2.51 15.03
CA THR A 600 10.63 3.82 15.49
C THR A 600 9.43 4.75 15.63
N PRO A 601 9.28 5.47 16.74
CA PRO A 601 8.22 6.47 16.87
C PRO A 601 8.37 7.58 15.82
N VAL A 602 7.24 8.03 15.28
CA VAL A 602 7.17 9.11 14.29
C VAL A 602 6.04 10.06 14.63
N ASN A 603 6.27 11.35 14.44
CA ASN A 603 5.21 12.35 14.54
C ASN A 603 4.44 12.42 13.22
N PHE A 604 3.13 12.13 13.23
CA PHE A 604 2.31 12.12 12.02
C PHE A 604 2.25 13.49 11.31
N THR A 605 2.13 14.58 12.07
CA THR A 605 1.99 15.94 11.53
C THR A 605 3.31 16.46 10.95
N THR A 606 4.46 16.15 11.55
CA THR A 606 5.77 16.67 11.08
C THR A 606 6.54 15.67 10.19
N GLY A 607 6.24 14.38 10.30
CA GLY A 607 7.03 13.31 9.68
C GLY A 607 8.37 13.04 10.35
N GLU A 608 8.64 13.63 11.52
CA GLU A 608 9.92 13.51 12.21
C GLU A 608 10.00 12.22 13.04
N LEU A 609 11.05 11.44 12.81
CA LEU A 609 11.36 10.23 13.57
C LEU A 609 11.99 10.56 14.93
N SER A 610 11.85 9.64 15.89
CA SER A 610 12.58 9.64 17.16
C SER A 610 13.52 8.43 17.28
N PRO A 611 14.69 8.41 16.60
CA PRO A 611 15.56 7.23 16.51
C PRO A 611 16.08 6.70 17.85
N HIS A 612 16.22 7.57 18.85
CA HIS A 612 16.67 7.16 20.19
C HIS A 612 15.65 6.31 20.95
N ARG A 613 14.41 6.23 20.45
CA ARG A 613 13.32 5.44 21.03
C ARG A 613 12.98 4.20 20.20
N SER A 614 13.81 3.84 19.21
CA SER A 614 13.60 2.66 18.40
C SER A 614 13.79 1.37 19.21
N TYR A 615 12.96 0.36 18.94
CA TYR A 615 13.07 -0.96 19.56
C TYR A 615 12.64 -2.06 18.60
N TRP A 616 13.02 -3.30 18.91
CA TRP A 616 12.69 -4.48 18.11
C TRP A 616 11.43 -5.16 18.64
N ILE A 617 10.53 -5.54 17.74
CA ILE A 617 9.35 -6.36 18.01
C ILE A 617 9.47 -7.70 17.27
N SER A 618 8.90 -8.75 17.85
CA SER A 618 8.87 -10.10 17.28
C SER A 618 7.79 -10.96 17.96
N ASN A 619 7.52 -12.15 17.41
CA ASN A 619 6.64 -13.14 18.03
C ASN A 619 7.48 -14.28 18.61
N ASP A 620 7.53 -14.37 19.95
CA ASP A 620 8.26 -15.38 20.70
C ASP A 620 7.50 -16.71 20.86
N ASN A 621 6.35 -16.89 20.21
CA ASN A 621 5.63 -18.16 20.29
C ASN A 621 6.40 -19.32 19.64
N THR A 622 6.35 -20.49 20.28
CA THR A 622 7.07 -21.70 19.85
C THR A 622 6.13 -22.89 19.73
N PRO A 623 6.51 -23.96 18.99
CA PRO A 623 5.72 -25.18 18.90
C PRO A 623 5.47 -25.91 20.24
N ASN A 624 6.25 -25.56 21.27
CA ASN A 624 6.17 -26.19 22.60
C ASN A 624 5.53 -25.26 23.65
N MET A 625 4.95 -24.13 23.25
CA MET A 625 4.31 -23.20 24.20
C MET A 625 3.02 -23.81 24.77
N GLU A 626 2.82 -23.64 26.07
CA GLU A 626 1.66 -24.18 26.77
C GLU A 626 0.40 -23.35 26.41
N GLY A 627 -0.67 -24.03 26.00
CA GLY A 627 -1.97 -23.42 25.70
C GLY A 627 -2.17 -22.97 24.24
N ASN A 628 -1.15 -22.44 23.58
CA ASN A 628 -1.21 -22.03 22.17
C ASN A 628 0.08 -22.37 21.39
N PRO A 629 0.35 -23.66 21.14
CA PRO A 629 1.54 -24.06 20.40
C PRO A 629 1.44 -23.65 18.93
N ARG A 630 2.54 -23.10 18.40
CA ARG A 630 2.69 -22.77 16.98
C ARG A 630 2.48 -24.02 16.11
N GLN A 631 1.67 -23.91 15.05
CA GLN A 631 1.30 -25.06 14.19
C GLN A 631 2.18 -25.17 12.94
N GLU A 632 2.53 -26.40 12.54
CA GLU A 632 3.29 -26.67 11.31
C GLU A 632 2.35 -26.71 10.10
N ILE A 633 2.69 -25.98 9.04
CA ILE A 633 2.07 -26.13 7.72
C ILE A 633 2.76 -27.30 7.01
N HIS A 634 2.03 -28.41 6.88
CA HIS A 634 2.52 -29.58 6.17
C HIS A 634 2.27 -29.47 4.67
N LEU A 635 3.35 -29.41 3.89
CA LEU A 635 3.27 -29.47 2.43
C LEU A 635 2.98 -30.90 1.97
N LEU A 636 1.77 -31.15 1.45
CA LEU A 636 1.32 -32.48 1.03
C LEU A 636 1.77 -32.80 -0.41
N SER A 637 2.69 -33.76 -0.55
CA SER A 637 3.30 -34.16 -1.83
C SER A 637 3.79 -32.96 -2.67
N PRO A 638 4.68 -32.13 -2.13
CA PRO A 638 5.06 -30.88 -2.78
C PRO A 638 5.89 -31.13 -4.05
N ASP A 639 5.77 -30.25 -5.01
CA ASP A 639 6.55 -30.27 -6.26
C ASP A 639 7.05 -28.86 -6.58
N ASP A 640 7.81 -28.71 -7.65
CA ASP A 640 8.30 -27.43 -8.14
C ASP A 640 7.16 -26.41 -8.33
N PRO A 641 7.08 -25.35 -7.50
CA PRO A 641 5.95 -24.42 -7.53
C PRO A 641 5.88 -23.61 -8.83
N THR A 642 6.96 -23.55 -9.61
CA THR A 642 7.00 -22.80 -10.89
C THR A 642 6.28 -23.52 -12.04
N LYS A 643 5.96 -24.81 -11.88
CA LYS A 643 5.29 -25.63 -12.92
C LYS A 643 3.77 -25.61 -12.82
N PHE A 644 3.21 -24.95 -11.80
CA PHE A 644 1.77 -24.96 -11.57
C PHE A 644 1.07 -23.91 -12.43
N PRO A 645 0.03 -24.29 -13.21
CA PRO A 645 -0.66 -23.35 -14.09
C PRO A 645 -1.63 -22.42 -13.35
N ALA A 646 -2.03 -22.78 -12.12
CA ALA A 646 -2.97 -22.01 -11.32
C ALA A 646 -2.22 -21.13 -10.31
N LEU A 647 -2.72 -19.90 -10.11
CA LEU A 647 -2.10 -18.90 -9.23
C LEU A 647 -2.12 -19.34 -7.76
N SER A 648 -0.99 -19.17 -7.08
CA SER A 648 -0.84 -19.47 -5.66
C SER A 648 -1.77 -18.60 -4.81
N LYS A 649 -2.33 -19.19 -3.74
CA LYS A 649 -3.14 -18.47 -2.75
C LYS A 649 -2.48 -18.54 -1.40
N ILE A 650 -2.61 -17.46 -0.62
CA ILE A 650 -2.13 -17.46 0.76
C ILE A 650 -2.93 -18.53 1.53
N ASP A 651 -2.21 -19.48 2.12
CA ASP A 651 -2.74 -20.64 2.83
C ASP A 651 -2.19 -20.75 4.26
N SER A 652 -1.27 -19.85 4.65
CA SER A 652 -0.81 -19.70 6.03
C SER A 652 -1.64 -18.70 6.82
N ASP A 653 -1.92 -19.04 8.07
CA ASP A 653 -2.33 -18.08 9.10
C ASP A 653 -1.10 -17.55 9.86
N PRO A 654 -1.18 -16.35 10.49
CA PRO A 654 -0.16 -15.90 11.43
C PRO A 654 0.03 -16.90 12.57
N ASP A 655 1.22 -16.90 13.19
CA ASP A 655 1.55 -17.81 14.30
C ASP A 655 1.61 -19.30 13.86
N THR A 656 2.06 -19.52 12.63
CA THR A 656 2.35 -20.85 12.07
C THR A 656 3.83 -20.92 11.68
N PHE A 657 4.31 -22.09 11.25
CA PHE A 657 5.64 -22.25 10.66
C PHE A 657 5.62 -23.27 9.54
N VAL A 658 6.59 -23.17 8.63
CA VAL A 658 6.84 -24.19 7.61
C VAL A 658 8.28 -24.67 7.69
N ARG A 659 8.51 -25.90 7.25
CA ARG A 659 9.85 -26.49 7.17
C ARG A 659 10.29 -26.58 5.73
N PHE A 660 11.51 -26.12 5.46
CA PHE A 660 12.15 -26.44 4.19
C PHE A 660 12.36 -27.95 4.11
N GLY A 661 11.95 -28.54 2.99
CA GLY A 661 11.98 -29.97 2.78
C GLY A 661 12.14 -30.32 1.31
N PRO A 662 12.39 -31.59 0.99
CA PRO A 662 12.45 -32.01 -0.39
C PRO A 662 11.08 -31.96 -1.06
N THR A 663 11.09 -31.85 -2.38
CA THR A 663 9.96 -32.25 -3.22
C THR A 663 9.59 -33.72 -3.01
N ASP A 664 8.39 -34.09 -3.46
CA ASP A 664 7.86 -35.43 -3.34
C ASP A 664 8.76 -36.45 -4.06
N ARG A 665 8.97 -37.59 -3.42
CA ARG A 665 9.82 -38.66 -3.96
C ARG A 665 9.26 -39.21 -5.28
N GLY A 666 7.95 -39.37 -5.39
CA GLY A 666 7.30 -39.86 -6.60
C GLY A 666 7.34 -38.85 -7.73
N LYS A 667 7.03 -37.58 -7.45
CA LYS A 667 6.95 -36.54 -8.50
C LYS A 667 8.31 -36.09 -9.02
N ASP A 668 9.32 -36.00 -8.14
CA ASP A 668 10.57 -35.31 -8.44
C ASP A 668 11.83 -36.05 -7.94
N ALA A 669 11.70 -37.28 -7.45
CA ALA A 669 12.80 -38.00 -6.80
C ALA A 669 13.46 -37.20 -5.65
N ALA A 670 12.67 -36.34 -4.98
CA ALA A 670 13.10 -35.50 -3.85
C ALA A 670 14.30 -34.59 -4.15
N GLN A 671 14.37 -34.01 -5.34
CA GLN A 671 15.60 -33.35 -5.80
C GLN A 671 15.67 -31.84 -5.53
N LEU A 672 14.53 -31.16 -5.41
CA LEU A 672 14.46 -29.73 -5.11
C LEU A 672 14.10 -29.50 -3.64
N THR A 673 14.47 -28.35 -3.09
CA THR A 673 14.09 -27.92 -1.74
C THR A 673 13.00 -26.86 -1.83
N VAL A 674 11.89 -27.09 -1.14
CA VAL A 674 10.69 -26.24 -1.12
C VAL A 674 10.33 -25.88 0.34
N PRO A 675 9.64 -24.76 0.61
CA PRO A 675 9.12 -23.78 -0.36
C PRO A 675 10.21 -22.92 -1.00
N PHE A 676 9.89 -22.29 -2.13
CA PHE A 676 10.73 -21.23 -2.72
C PHE A 676 10.47 -19.89 -2.00
N LEU A 677 11.28 -18.87 -2.27
CA LEU A 677 11.10 -17.52 -1.72
C LEU A 677 10.68 -16.58 -2.84
N ASP A 678 9.58 -15.85 -2.66
CA ASP A 678 9.10 -14.83 -3.59
C ASP A 678 10.01 -13.58 -3.50
N ALA A 679 10.83 -13.38 -4.53
CA ALA A 679 11.80 -12.30 -4.59
C ALA A 679 11.24 -11.01 -5.21
N GLN A 680 9.94 -10.99 -5.53
CA GLN A 680 9.29 -9.80 -6.07
C GLN A 680 9.37 -8.62 -5.10
N THR A 681 9.34 -7.42 -5.67
CA THR A 681 9.36 -6.18 -4.90
C THR A 681 8.00 -5.92 -4.26
N VAL A 682 7.98 -5.89 -2.93
CA VAL A 682 6.82 -5.50 -2.13
C VAL A 682 7.04 -4.08 -1.62
N ALA A 683 6.72 -3.11 -2.47
CA ALA A 683 6.77 -1.68 -2.19
C ALA A 683 5.53 -1.00 -2.82
N PRO A 684 4.63 -0.41 -2.02
CA PRO A 684 3.49 0.33 -2.55
C PRO A 684 3.93 1.53 -3.39
N THR A 685 3.14 1.89 -4.41
CA THR A 685 3.37 3.06 -5.27
C THR A 685 2.07 3.86 -5.42
N PRO A 686 1.99 5.10 -4.90
CA PRO A 686 3.05 5.86 -4.25
C PRO A 686 3.49 5.21 -2.92
N SER A 687 4.75 5.42 -2.56
CA SER A 687 5.30 4.90 -1.31
C SER A 687 4.66 5.59 -0.11
N SER A 688 4.38 4.82 0.93
CA SER A 688 3.82 5.30 2.19
C SER A 688 4.63 4.77 3.36
N TRP A 689 4.31 5.28 4.54
CA TRP A 689 4.81 4.71 5.78
C TRP A 689 4.32 3.26 5.95
N LEU A 690 5.20 2.40 6.43
CA LEU A 690 4.88 1.02 6.79
C LEU A 690 4.83 0.91 8.31
N SER A 691 3.77 0.31 8.84
CA SER A 691 3.58 0.04 10.27
C SER A 691 3.96 -1.38 10.65
N GLY A 692 3.91 -2.31 9.69
CA GLY A 692 4.17 -3.71 9.95
C GLY A 692 4.54 -4.49 8.69
N ILE A 693 4.97 -5.72 8.90
CA ILE A 693 5.32 -6.71 7.86
C ILE A 693 4.81 -8.08 8.32
N GLU A 694 4.35 -8.87 7.36
CA GLU A 694 3.94 -10.25 7.51
C GLU A 694 4.73 -11.14 6.55
N LEU A 695 5.30 -12.23 7.08
CA LEU A 695 5.85 -13.32 6.29
C LEU A 695 4.81 -14.42 6.21
N PHE A 696 4.44 -14.82 4.98
CA PHE A 696 3.39 -15.80 4.75
C PHE A 696 3.84 -16.86 3.74
N HIS A 697 3.15 -17.99 3.74
CA HIS A 697 3.24 -19.00 2.69
C HIS A 697 2.04 -18.86 1.75
N LYS A 698 2.29 -19.03 0.44
CA LYS A 698 1.26 -19.16 -0.59
C LYS A 698 1.54 -20.37 -1.46
N GLY A 699 0.51 -21.12 -1.80
CA GLY A 699 0.64 -22.31 -2.64
C GLY A 699 -0.70 -22.89 -3.05
N GLN A 700 -0.66 -24.15 -3.48
CA GLN A 700 -1.81 -24.98 -3.78
C GLN A 700 -1.51 -26.44 -3.44
N GLY A 701 -2.55 -27.27 -3.36
CA GLY A 701 -2.39 -28.70 -3.12
C GLY A 701 -1.42 -29.36 -4.10
N GLY A 702 -0.38 -30.01 -3.57
CA GLY A 702 0.66 -30.67 -4.36
C GLY A 702 1.78 -29.77 -4.89
N SER A 703 1.71 -28.45 -4.66
CA SER A 703 2.79 -27.49 -4.92
C SER A 703 3.64 -27.29 -3.68
N GLY A 704 4.94 -27.04 -3.86
CA GLY A 704 5.85 -26.67 -2.78
C GLY A 704 5.66 -25.23 -2.28
N GLY A 705 4.94 -24.39 -3.03
CA GLY A 705 4.61 -23.01 -2.67
C GLY A 705 5.79 -22.03 -2.59
N PHE A 706 5.46 -20.80 -2.22
CA PHE A 706 6.38 -19.68 -2.04
C PHE A 706 6.19 -19.05 -0.66
N LEU A 707 7.30 -18.63 -0.05
CA LEU A 707 7.31 -17.70 1.07
C LEU A 707 7.42 -16.28 0.54
N GLY A 708 6.44 -15.44 0.87
CA GLY A 708 6.37 -14.07 0.40
C GLY A 708 6.16 -13.08 1.53
N PHE A 709 6.41 -11.80 1.23
CA PHE A 709 6.14 -10.71 2.16
C PHE A 709 4.85 -9.98 1.81
N LYS A 710 4.18 -9.57 2.87
CA LYS A 710 3.10 -8.60 2.85
C LYS A 710 3.52 -7.44 3.75
N VAL A 711 3.34 -6.21 3.29
CA VAL A 711 3.60 -5.01 4.10
C VAL A 711 2.26 -4.41 4.54
N LEU A 712 2.25 -3.83 5.73
CA LEU A 712 1.10 -3.13 6.28
C LEU A 712 1.34 -1.63 6.19
N THR A 713 0.48 -0.93 5.45
CA THR A 713 0.53 0.54 5.37
C THR A 713 0.17 1.17 6.71
N TYR A 714 0.70 2.35 7.01
CA TYR A 714 0.36 3.10 8.22
C TYR A 714 -1.14 3.45 8.23
N ASN A 715 -1.80 3.28 9.38
CA ASN A 715 -3.22 3.59 9.50
C ASN A 715 -3.43 5.10 9.78
N ALA A 716 -3.87 5.86 8.78
CA ALA A 716 -4.12 7.30 8.93
C ALA A 716 -5.48 7.65 9.56
N THR A 717 -6.39 6.68 9.72
CA THR A 717 -7.78 6.93 10.19
C THR A 717 -7.88 7.57 11.57
N GLU A 718 -6.92 7.31 12.46
CA GLU A 718 -6.86 7.91 13.80
C GLU A 718 -6.65 9.43 13.75
N HIS A 719 -6.03 9.92 12.66
CA HIS A 719 -5.76 11.35 12.43
C HIS A 719 -6.89 12.05 11.67
N MET A 720 -7.92 11.31 11.24
CA MET A 720 -9.14 11.86 10.66
C MET A 720 -10.12 12.24 11.79
N GLN A 721 -9.90 13.39 12.42
CA GLN A 721 -10.78 13.88 13.48
C GLN A 721 -11.93 14.72 12.90
N VAL A 722 -13.16 14.20 13.04
CA VAL A 722 -14.37 15.01 12.88
C VAL A 722 -14.53 15.76 14.20
N GLU A 723 -14.28 17.07 14.24
CA GLU A 723 -14.63 17.86 15.43
C GLU A 723 -16.15 17.76 15.64
N GLU A 724 -16.57 16.96 16.63
CA GLU A 724 -17.92 17.03 17.16
C GLU A 724 -18.05 18.40 17.82
N SER A 725 -18.92 19.23 17.26
CA SER A 725 -19.29 20.48 17.91
C SER A 725 -19.92 20.12 19.25
N THR A 726 -19.17 20.27 20.34
CA THR A 726 -19.74 20.31 21.68
C THR A 726 -20.81 21.38 21.65
N THR A 727 -22.07 20.96 21.80
CA THR A 727 -23.21 21.86 21.90
C THR A 727 -23.07 22.61 23.22
N THR A 728 -22.29 23.69 23.21
CA THR A 728 -22.22 24.61 24.34
C THR A 728 -23.57 25.29 24.41
N THR A 729 -24.44 24.79 25.29
CA THR A 729 -25.71 25.41 25.63
C THR A 729 -25.40 26.75 26.28
N ILE A 730 -25.40 27.81 25.47
CA ILE A 730 -25.37 29.18 25.98
C ILE A 730 -26.74 29.43 26.61
N ASN A 731 -26.83 29.27 27.93
CA ASN A 731 -27.96 29.76 28.70
C ASN A 731 -27.97 31.29 28.63
N LEU A 732 -28.85 31.84 27.80
CA LEU A 732 -29.15 33.27 27.81
C LEU A 732 -29.91 33.61 29.10
N PRO A 733 -29.54 34.68 29.83
CA PRO A 733 -30.23 35.09 31.04
C PRO A 733 -31.64 35.61 30.70
N ASN A 734 -32.63 35.13 31.44
CA ASN A 734 -34.03 35.56 31.34
C ASN A 734 -34.15 37.09 31.52
N ILE A 735 -34.62 37.77 30.48
CA ILE A 735 -35.07 39.15 30.57
C ILE A 735 -36.55 39.10 31.00
N PRO A 736 -36.94 39.70 32.14
CA PRO A 736 -38.33 39.77 32.55
C PRO A 736 -39.08 40.78 31.67
N LEU A 737 -40.20 40.34 31.11
CA LEU A 737 -41.16 41.17 30.39
C LEU A 737 -41.70 42.28 31.31
N ALA A 738 -41.61 43.53 30.85
CA ALA A 738 -42.34 44.69 31.36
C ALA A 738 -42.99 45.43 30.19
#